data_AF-A0A4Q6EPT8-F1
#
_entry.id   AF-A0A4Q6EPT8-F1
#
_cell.length_a   1.000
_cell.length_b   1.000
_cell.length_c   1.000
_cell.angle_alpha   90.00
_cell.angle_beta   90.00
_cell.angle_gamma   90.00
#
_symmetry.space_group_name_H-M   'P 1'
#
loop_
_entity.id
_entity.type
_entity.pdbx_description
1 polymer ?
#
loop_
_entity_poly.entity_id
_entity_poly.type
_entity_poly.pdbx_seq_one_letter_code
_entity_poly.pdbx_strand_id
1 'polypeptide(L)'
;MFAELRCKSNFSFLRGASDAREYIERAEHLGLSAVAITDANGVYGLPRAYEVLKHHPSVKLICGAEITIEGSPPLTLLAQNRAAYGLLCRLLTAAHAGKAKGGACLSWAELEEGLGAHEGRGGLIALPELVEGMNFELCATLFPNRTYLPLCRYLDGLDDERTLFAREVSSRLGLPIVATNDVHYHVPERRPLQDCLVCVREGKTLADAGFHLFGNDERYLKSELQMRAIFQDMPEAVALAGVIAESCTFSMGELKYQYPREFVPEGHTSQSYLAQCVREEATRIYRGVISAKVDAQIRHELSLIEKLNYADYFLTIHDIVRFAHSRDIACQGRGSAANSVICYVLGITSIDPVKANLLFERFISEERAEPPDIDVDFEHERREEVIQYIYERYGRDRAAMVSAVRTYQRKSAFLEITKAMGADVGTISADVLARDFGERGGALNQKLPLVEKMVEELRGFPRHLSIHSGGFVLSHVPMTEIVPIEPARMEGRTIVQWDKNDLETLGLMKVDVLALGFLTALNKISKMTNLSWRDIPMEDKATYKMIQRAETEGTFQIESRAQKAMLVRTHPETFYDLVVQVAIVRPGPNVGEMIHPYIQRREAAKRGIPYKIEDPVMREALGRTYGVPIFQEQIMKIAITKAGFNPGEADQLRRALAGWRDAAKVDDMSQRLYDRLIEGNVTEQYAKE
;
A
#
# COMPACT_ATOMS: atom_id res chain seq x y z
N MET A 1 19.20 2.69 -30.07
CA MET A 1 17.99 3.34 -29.55
C MET A 1 18.40 4.12 -28.31
N PHE A 2 17.83 5.29 -28.05
CA PHE A 2 18.17 6.09 -26.86
C PHE A 2 17.43 5.55 -25.62
N ALA A 3 18.03 5.75 -24.45
CA ALA A 3 17.46 5.47 -23.14
C ALA A 3 17.75 6.64 -22.21
N GLU A 4 16.76 7.13 -21.48
CA GLU A 4 17.00 8.15 -20.46
C GLU A 4 17.42 7.48 -19.16
N LEU A 5 18.59 7.85 -18.65
CA LEU A 5 19.24 7.21 -17.50
C LEU A 5 19.04 7.98 -16.18
N ARG A 6 18.41 9.16 -16.23
CA ARG A 6 18.17 10.00 -15.05
C ARG A 6 16.80 10.68 -15.12
N CYS A 7 15.81 10.12 -14.43
CA CYS A 7 14.50 10.75 -14.22
C CYS A 7 14.16 10.84 -12.74
N LYS A 8 13.74 12.02 -12.28
CA LYS A 8 13.20 12.23 -10.93
C LYS A 8 11.69 12.20 -10.95
N SER A 9 11.08 11.23 -10.26
CA SER A 9 9.65 11.24 -10.06
C SER A 9 9.25 12.25 -8.99
N ASN A 10 7.94 12.47 -8.83
CA ASN A 10 7.38 13.32 -7.79
C ASN A 10 7.69 12.85 -6.36
N PHE A 11 8.20 11.63 -6.19
CA PHE A 11 8.76 11.16 -4.91
C PHE A 11 10.16 11.67 -4.59
N SER A 12 10.86 12.21 -5.57
CA SER A 12 11.92 13.18 -5.29
C SER A 12 11.24 14.46 -4.79
N PHE A 13 10.87 14.48 -3.51
CA PHE A 13 9.96 15.47 -2.92
C PHE A 13 10.34 16.90 -3.31
N LEU A 14 9.40 17.61 -3.93
CA LEU A 14 9.56 19.00 -4.41
C LEU A 14 10.71 19.21 -5.42
N ARG A 15 11.13 18.14 -6.11
CA ARG A 15 12.15 18.17 -7.18
C ARG A 15 11.60 17.68 -8.51
N GLY A 16 10.96 16.50 -8.51
CA GLY A 16 10.30 15.95 -9.69
C GLY A 16 8.86 16.45 -9.80
N ALA A 17 8.45 16.82 -11.01
CA ALA A 17 7.14 17.37 -11.32
C ALA A 17 6.27 16.37 -12.11
N SER A 18 6.56 15.08 -12.04
CA SER A 18 5.82 14.02 -12.75
C SER A 18 5.82 12.71 -11.97
N ASP A 19 4.72 11.98 -12.04
CA ASP A 19 4.60 10.64 -11.49
C ASP A 19 5.44 9.64 -12.29
N ALA A 20 5.97 8.61 -11.62
CA ALA A 20 6.75 7.56 -12.26
C ALA A 20 5.99 6.85 -13.40
N ARG A 21 4.65 6.79 -13.30
CA ARG A 21 3.76 6.24 -14.34
C ARG A 21 3.76 7.07 -15.62
N GLU A 22 3.71 8.39 -15.49
CA GLU A 22 3.71 9.32 -16.64
C GLU A 22 5.01 9.18 -17.46
N TYR A 23 6.14 8.85 -16.82
CA TYR A 23 7.39 8.60 -17.52
C TYR A 23 7.37 7.34 -18.40
N ILE A 24 6.75 6.26 -17.93
CA ILE A 24 6.64 5.00 -18.69
C ILE A 24 5.74 5.20 -19.91
N GLU A 25 4.56 5.79 -19.70
CA GLU A 25 3.63 6.13 -20.78
C GLU A 25 4.29 7.04 -21.81
N ARG A 26 4.98 8.09 -21.35
CA ARG A 26 5.65 9.04 -22.23
C ARG A 26 6.82 8.42 -22.99
N ALA A 27 7.60 7.55 -22.34
CA ALA A 27 8.73 6.87 -22.98
C ALA A 27 8.28 6.01 -24.16
N GLU A 28 7.15 5.29 -24.03
CA GLU A 28 6.59 4.50 -25.14
C GLU A 28 6.16 5.40 -26.30
N HIS A 29 5.43 6.50 -26.01
CA HIS A 29 5.01 7.46 -27.03
C HIS A 29 6.19 8.09 -27.78
N LEU A 30 7.35 8.22 -27.13
CA LEU A 30 8.57 8.77 -27.72
C LEU A 30 9.45 7.72 -28.41
N GLY A 31 9.10 6.43 -28.32
CA GLY A 31 9.90 5.33 -28.86
C GLY A 31 11.23 5.10 -28.15
N LEU A 32 11.31 5.38 -26.85
CA LEU A 32 12.52 5.14 -26.05
C LEU A 32 12.66 3.66 -25.72
N SER A 33 13.91 3.16 -25.71
CA SER A 33 14.19 1.76 -25.33
C SER A 33 14.02 1.52 -23.83
N ALA A 34 14.37 2.52 -23.02
CA ALA A 34 14.33 2.41 -21.57
C ALA A 34 14.23 3.78 -20.91
N VAL A 35 13.74 3.78 -19.67
CA VAL A 35 13.75 4.93 -18.78
C VAL A 35 14.19 4.48 -17.38
N ALA A 36 15.13 5.21 -16.79
CA ALA A 36 15.55 5.01 -15.40
C ALA A 36 14.78 5.95 -14.48
N ILE A 37 14.21 5.41 -13.41
CA ILE A 37 13.68 6.22 -12.30
C ILE A 37 14.76 6.26 -11.22
N THR A 38 15.26 7.46 -10.93
CA THR A 38 16.39 7.73 -10.04
C THR A 38 15.97 8.76 -9.00
N ASP A 39 15.08 8.35 -8.11
CA ASP A 39 14.57 9.23 -7.06
C ASP A 39 15.65 9.59 -6.03
N ALA A 40 15.52 10.78 -5.44
CA ALA A 40 16.46 11.27 -4.42
C ALA A 40 16.33 10.46 -3.12
N ASN A 41 17.43 9.84 -2.70
CA ASN A 41 17.60 9.05 -1.49
C ASN A 41 16.55 7.94 -1.32
N GLY A 42 16.08 7.33 -2.40
CA GLY A 42 15.16 6.20 -2.30
C GLY A 42 14.71 5.65 -3.64
N VAL A 43 13.91 4.59 -3.55
CA VAL A 43 13.32 3.85 -4.68
C VAL A 43 11.80 3.95 -4.69
N TYR A 44 11.29 5.09 -4.22
CA TYR A 44 9.88 5.31 -3.94
C TYR A 44 8.97 5.15 -5.18
N GLY A 45 9.35 5.72 -6.33
CA GLY A 45 8.54 5.69 -7.54
C GLY A 45 8.57 4.38 -8.33
N LEU A 46 9.51 3.46 -8.03
CA LEU A 46 9.71 2.24 -8.82
C LEU A 46 8.49 1.31 -8.90
N PRO A 47 7.76 1.02 -7.80
CA PRO A 47 6.59 0.14 -7.86
C PRO A 47 5.51 0.68 -8.80
N ARG A 48 5.30 2.00 -8.81
CA ARG A 48 4.30 2.65 -9.67
C ARG A 48 4.69 2.65 -11.14
N ALA A 49 5.97 2.89 -11.44
CA ALA A 49 6.49 2.70 -12.80
C ALA A 49 6.33 1.24 -13.25
N TYR A 50 6.65 0.28 -12.38
CA TYR A 50 6.54 -1.14 -12.67
C TYR A 50 5.09 -1.61 -12.88
N GLU A 51 4.13 -1.04 -12.15
CA GLU A 51 2.70 -1.30 -12.33
C GLU A 51 2.26 -1.02 -13.76
N VAL A 52 2.57 0.20 -14.25
CA VAL A 52 2.17 0.67 -15.58
C VAL A 52 3.00 0.01 -16.69
N LEU A 53 4.27 -0.32 -16.43
CA LEU A 53 5.15 -1.05 -17.35
C LEU A 53 4.52 -2.35 -17.90
N LYS A 54 3.67 -3.02 -17.11
CA LYS A 54 2.95 -4.24 -17.53
C LYS A 54 2.08 -4.01 -18.79
N HIS A 55 1.65 -2.78 -19.04
CA HIS A 55 0.88 -2.38 -20.20
C HIS A 55 1.71 -1.72 -21.32
N HIS A 56 3.00 -1.45 -21.07
CA HIS A 56 3.93 -0.79 -21.98
C HIS A 56 5.23 -1.61 -22.16
N PRO A 57 5.15 -2.86 -22.67
CA PRO A 57 6.29 -3.79 -22.73
C PRO A 57 7.39 -3.37 -23.72
N SER A 58 7.16 -2.34 -24.53
CA SER A 58 8.12 -1.79 -25.49
C SER A 58 9.22 -0.97 -24.80
N VAL A 59 8.97 -0.50 -23.58
CA VAL A 59 9.90 0.26 -22.75
C VAL A 59 10.45 -0.63 -21.66
N LYS A 60 11.71 -0.45 -21.32
CA LYS A 60 12.34 -1.06 -20.15
C LYS A 60 12.44 -0.07 -18.98
N LEU A 61 12.04 -0.50 -17.79
CA LEU A 61 12.31 0.25 -16.55
C LEU A 61 13.70 -0.09 -16.02
N ILE A 62 14.56 0.92 -15.86
CA ILE A 62 15.84 0.78 -15.16
C ILE A 62 15.65 1.26 -13.72
N CYS A 63 16.07 0.42 -12.77
CA CYS A 63 15.96 0.73 -11.35
C CYS A 63 17.23 1.44 -10.86
N GLY A 64 17.08 2.63 -10.29
CA GLY A 64 18.18 3.38 -9.71
C GLY A 64 17.74 4.32 -8.60
N ALA A 65 18.69 5.07 -8.06
CA ALA A 65 18.44 6.13 -7.11
C ALA A 65 19.58 7.15 -7.16
N GLU A 66 19.28 8.39 -6.77
CA GLU A 66 20.29 9.39 -6.49
C GLU A 66 20.61 9.38 -5.00
N ILE A 67 21.88 9.25 -4.63
CA ILE A 67 22.35 9.25 -3.25
C ILE A 67 23.00 10.59 -2.94
N THR A 68 22.56 11.22 -1.85
CA THR A 68 23.19 12.44 -1.31
C THR A 68 24.50 12.08 -0.63
N ILE A 69 25.58 12.72 -1.05
CA ILE A 69 26.91 12.55 -0.44
C ILE A 69 27.26 13.80 0.36
N GLU A 70 27.69 13.63 1.61
CA GLU A 70 28.05 14.75 2.48
C GLU A 70 29.20 15.57 1.90
N GLY A 71 29.01 16.88 1.79
CA GLY A 71 30.02 17.80 1.25
C GLY A 71 30.33 17.62 -0.24
N SER A 72 29.50 16.88 -0.98
CA SER A 72 29.70 16.56 -2.40
C SER A 72 28.40 16.70 -3.18
N PRO A 73 28.46 16.98 -4.49
CA PRO A 73 27.34 16.73 -5.39
C PRO A 73 26.80 15.30 -5.25
N PRO A 74 25.50 15.06 -5.53
CA PRO A 74 24.91 13.74 -5.39
C PRO A 74 25.44 12.76 -6.45
N LEU A 75 25.34 11.47 -6.13
CA LEU A 75 25.77 10.38 -6.99
C LEU A 75 24.55 9.55 -7.43
N THR A 76 24.30 9.46 -8.73
CA THR A 76 23.27 8.57 -9.25
C THR A 76 23.82 7.16 -9.44
N LEU A 77 23.11 6.16 -8.92
CA LEU A 77 23.43 4.74 -9.06
C LEU A 77 22.31 3.99 -9.79
N LEU A 78 22.67 3.15 -10.76
CA LEU A 78 21.75 2.25 -11.46
C LEU A 78 22.09 0.80 -11.13
N ALA A 79 21.07 -0.02 -10.90
CA ALA A 79 21.23 -1.44 -10.61
C ALA A 79 21.16 -2.28 -11.88
N GLN A 80 22.24 -2.98 -12.22
CA GLN A 80 22.25 -3.86 -13.38
C GLN A 80 21.49 -5.17 -13.13
N ASN A 81 21.56 -5.71 -11.92
CA ASN A 81 21.02 -7.03 -11.59
C ASN A 81 20.45 -7.04 -10.16
N ARG A 82 19.81 -8.15 -9.77
CA ARG A 82 19.18 -8.31 -8.45
C ARG A 82 20.12 -8.06 -7.27
N ALA A 83 21.38 -8.51 -7.35
CA ALA A 83 22.37 -8.32 -6.30
C ALA A 83 22.78 -6.83 -6.17
N ALA A 84 22.96 -6.14 -7.31
CA ALA A 84 23.23 -4.71 -7.33
C ALA A 84 22.06 -3.89 -6.77
N TYR A 85 20.82 -4.26 -7.08
CA TYR A 85 19.64 -3.62 -6.51
C TYR A 85 19.55 -3.81 -4.99
N GLY A 86 19.85 -5.02 -4.50
CA GLY A 86 19.94 -5.29 -3.07
C GLY A 86 20.98 -4.41 -2.37
N LEU A 87 22.17 -4.29 -2.97
CA LEU A 87 23.22 -3.40 -2.47
C LEU A 87 22.80 -1.92 -2.50
N LEU A 88 22.15 -1.46 -3.57
CA LEU A 88 21.60 -0.11 -3.65
C LEU A 88 20.64 0.15 -2.48
N CYS A 89 19.74 -0.78 -2.18
CA CYS A 89 18.79 -0.62 -1.08
C CYS A 89 19.45 -0.61 0.29
N ARG A 90 20.54 -1.36 0.48
CA ARG A 90 21.35 -1.33 1.70
C ARG A 90 22.07 0.00 1.88
N LEU A 91 22.67 0.54 0.82
CA LEU A 91 23.31 1.86 0.83
C LEU A 91 22.30 2.96 1.16
N LEU A 92 21.10 2.90 0.57
CA LEU A 92 20.01 3.82 0.88
C LEU A 92 19.56 3.69 2.34
N THR A 93 19.42 2.48 2.86
CA THR A 93 19.09 2.24 4.28
C THR A 93 20.15 2.86 5.20
N ALA A 94 21.43 2.69 4.88
CA ALA A 94 22.53 3.30 5.61
C ALA A 94 22.47 4.84 5.55
N ALA A 95 22.13 5.41 4.39
CA ALA A 95 22.00 6.86 4.21
C ALA A 95 20.92 7.47 5.12
N HIS A 96 19.86 6.72 5.42
CA HIS A 96 18.78 7.13 6.32
C HIS A 96 19.08 6.84 7.80
N ALA A 97 19.99 5.92 8.10
CA ALA A 97 20.21 5.42 9.45
C ALA A 97 20.64 6.54 10.41
N GLY A 98 19.92 6.68 11.53
CA GLY A 98 20.20 7.69 12.55
C GLY A 98 19.98 9.14 12.10
N LYS A 99 19.43 9.39 10.90
CA LYS A 99 19.16 10.73 10.39
C LYS A 99 17.71 11.12 10.60
N ALA A 100 17.48 12.42 10.79
CA ALA A 100 16.14 12.97 10.77
C ALA A 100 15.57 12.89 9.34
N LYS A 101 14.24 12.89 9.25
CA LYS A 101 13.56 12.78 7.97
C LYS A 101 13.97 13.91 7.01
N GLY A 102 14.34 13.53 5.78
CA GLY A 102 14.84 14.45 4.76
C GLY A 102 16.33 14.77 4.86
N GLY A 103 17.03 14.29 5.89
CA GLY A 103 18.46 14.46 6.10
C GLY A 103 19.30 13.24 5.73
N ALA A 104 18.80 12.40 4.81
CA ALA A 104 19.52 11.22 4.37
C ALA A 104 20.80 11.61 3.63
N CYS A 105 21.93 11.08 4.05
CA CYS A 105 23.23 11.30 3.43
C CYS A 105 24.21 10.19 3.80
N LEU A 106 25.20 9.97 2.93
CA LEU A 106 26.38 9.17 3.23
C LEU A 106 27.63 10.04 3.08
N SER A 107 28.63 9.82 3.90
CA SER A 107 30.00 10.22 3.58
C SER A 107 30.60 9.28 2.53
N TRP A 108 31.67 9.72 1.87
CA TRP A 108 32.43 8.86 0.97
C TRP A 108 32.97 7.59 1.66
N ALA A 109 33.37 7.69 2.92
CA ALA A 109 33.86 6.56 3.71
C ALA A 109 32.74 5.54 4.01
N GLU A 110 31.54 6.01 4.38
CA GLU A 110 30.38 5.12 4.60
C GLU A 110 29.93 4.47 3.28
N LEU A 111 30.03 5.18 2.15
CA LEU A 111 29.78 4.59 0.83
C LEU A 111 30.79 3.48 0.52
N GLU A 112 32.08 3.72 0.72
CA GLU A 112 33.14 2.73 0.50
C GLU A 112 32.97 1.49 1.40
N GLU A 113 32.70 1.71 2.69
CA GLU A 113 32.41 0.65 3.66
C GLU A 113 31.18 -0.17 3.24
N GLY A 114 30.09 0.52 2.88
CA GLY A 114 28.85 -0.11 2.45
C GLY A 114 28.98 -0.92 1.16
N LEU A 115 29.84 -0.50 0.22
CA LEU A 115 30.15 -1.25 -0.99
C LEU A 115 30.96 -2.52 -0.66
N GLY A 116 31.99 -2.39 0.17
CA GLY A 116 32.84 -3.50 0.64
C GLY A 116 33.20 -4.52 -0.44
N ALA A 117 33.13 -5.81 -0.06
CA ALA A 117 33.26 -6.95 -0.95
C ALA A 117 31.90 -7.54 -1.37
N HIS A 118 30.84 -6.74 -1.35
CA HIS A 118 29.48 -7.21 -1.64
C HIS A 118 29.35 -7.65 -3.11
N GLU A 119 28.70 -8.79 -3.36
CA GLU A 119 28.56 -9.37 -4.71
C GLU A 119 27.88 -8.42 -5.72
N GLY A 120 26.92 -7.61 -5.23
CA GLY A 120 26.22 -6.61 -6.02
C GLY A 120 27.09 -5.45 -6.53
N ARG A 121 28.29 -5.24 -6.00
CA ARG A 121 29.15 -4.09 -6.36
C ARG A 121 29.47 -4.06 -7.85
N GLY A 122 29.76 -5.21 -8.45
CA GLY A 122 30.08 -5.31 -9.89
C GLY A 122 28.92 -4.99 -10.83
N GLY A 123 27.69 -4.91 -10.30
CA GLY A 123 26.49 -4.55 -11.04
C GLY A 123 25.96 -3.14 -10.75
N LEU A 124 26.65 -2.32 -9.93
CA LEU A 124 26.27 -0.93 -9.71
C LEU A 124 26.96 -0.03 -10.74
N ILE A 125 26.15 0.72 -11.49
CA ILE A 125 26.64 1.75 -12.41
C ILE A 125 26.58 3.10 -11.72
N ALA A 126 27.69 3.85 -11.77
CA ALA A 126 27.81 5.18 -11.19
C ALA A 126 27.73 6.27 -12.27
N LEU A 127 26.84 7.22 -12.05
CA LEU A 127 26.67 8.44 -12.84
C LEU A 127 26.94 9.64 -11.90
N PRO A 128 28.21 10.01 -11.67
CA PRO A 128 28.57 11.16 -10.86
C PRO A 128 28.10 12.47 -11.49
N GLU A 129 27.55 13.40 -10.70
CA GLU A 129 27.12 14.69 -11.22
C GLU A 129 28.31 15.44 -11.84
N LEU A 130 28.13 15.93 -13.06
CA LEU A 130 29.20 16.55 -13.84
C LEU A 130 29.37 18.03 -13.48
N VAL A 131 29.86 18.29 -12.27
CA VAL A 131 30.11 19.63 -11.73
C VAL A 131 31.40 19.67 -10.91
N GLU A 132 31.94 20.86 -10.67
CA GLU A 132 33.05 21.05 -9.75
C GLU A 132 32.70 20.57 -8.33
N GLY A 133 33.68 20.01 -7.63
CA GLY A 133 33.52 19.44 -6.28
C GLY A 133 33.14 17.96 -6.26
N MET A 134 32.79 17.35 -7.40
CA MET A 134 32.59 15.90 -7.48
C MET A 134 33.93 15.14 -7.53
N ASN A 135 34.05 14.05 -6.76
CA ASN A 135 35.27 13.24 -6.68
C ASN A 135 35.25 12.10 -7.72
N PHE A 136 35.55 12.43 -8.98
CA PHE A 136 35.50 11.48 -10.09
C PHE A 136 36.50 10.32 -9.96
N GLU A 137 37.68 10.58 -9.41
CA GLU A 137 38.72 9.58 -9.15
C GLU A 137 38.25 8.52 -8.16
N LEU A 138 37.60 8.96 -7.08
CA LEU A 138 37.03 8.06 -6.10
C LEU A 138 35.87 7.27 -6.70
N CYS A 139 34.97 7.91 -7.47
CA CYS A 139 33.93 7.16 -8.20
C CYS A 139 34.53 6.07 -9.11
N ALA A 140 35.55 6.40 -9.90
CA ALA A 140 36.22 5.45 -10.78
C ALA A 140 36.85 4.27 -10.00
N THR A 141 37.36 4.55 -8.80
CA THR A 141 37.96 3.54 -7.89
C THR A 141 36.88 2.66 -7.25
N LEU A 142 35.77 3.25 -6.79
CA LEU A 142 34.67 2.54 -6.15
C LEU A 142 33.88 1.68 -7.15
N PHE A 143 33.71 2.17 -8.37
CA PHE A 143 32.92 1.55 -9.46
C PHE A 143 33.77 1.34 -10.72
N PRO A 144 34.77 0.43 -10.67
CA PRO A 144 35.69 0.21 -11.78
C PRO A 144 34.96 -0.28 -13.03
N ASN A 145 35.25 0.33 -14.19
CA ASN A 145 34.61 0.06 -15.49
C ASN A 145 33.08 0.25 -15.51
N ARG A 146 32.52 0.96 -14.52
CA ARG A 146 31.08 1.18 -14.31
C ARG A 146 30.75 2.64 -14.00
N THR A 147 31.73 3.54 -14.14
CA THR A 147 31.56 4.98 -13.96
C THR A 147 31.45 5.64 -15.32
N TYR A 148 30.39 6.41 -15.55
CA TYR A 148 30.15 7.13 -16.81
C TYR A 148 29.83 8.58 -16.50
N LEU A 149 30.33 9.51 -17.32
CA LEU A 149 30.09 10.95 -17.13
C LEU A 149 28.75 11.34 -17.76
N PRO A 150 27.71 11.67 -16.97
CA PRO A 150 26.38 11.99 -17.47
C PRO A 150 26.34 13.43 -18.02
N LEU A 151 26.73 13.61 -19.28
CA LEU A 151 26.71 14.93 -19.93
C LEU A 151 25.27 15.30 -20.30
N CYS A 152 24.82 16.43 -19.77
CA CYS A 152 23.57 17.07 -20.12
C CYS A 152 23.82 18.34 -20.94
N ARG A 153 22.95 18.60 -21.92
CA ARG A 153 22.93 19.87 -22.68
C ARG A 153 21.59 20.55 -22.46
N TYR A 154 21.58 21.54 -21.58
CA TYR A 154 20.37 22.20 -21.09
C TYR A 154 19.88 23.35 -21.98
N LEU A 155 20.64 23.72 -23.01
CA LEU A 155 20.37 24.86 -23.90
C LEU A 155 20.27 26.20 -23.14
N ASP A 156 21.10 26.36 -22.11
CA ASP A 156 21.17 27.55 -21.26
C ASP A 156 22.37 28.46 -21.57
N GLY A 157 23.11 28.15 -22.64
CA GLY A 157 24.32 28.87 -23.05
C GLY A 157 25.62 28.41 -22.38
N LEU A 158 25.57 27.45 -21.45
CA LEU A 158 26.75 26.91 -20.74
C LEU A 158 27.11 25.47 -21.18
N ASP A 159 26.46 24.96 -22.22
CA ASP A 159 26.64 23.57 -22.66
C ASP A 159 28.03 23.29 -23.23
N ASP A 160 28.67 24.28 -23.85
CA ASP A 160 30.05 24.16 -24.34
C ASP A 160 31.04 24.02 -23.18
N GLU A 161 30.85 24.78 -22.10
CA GLU A 161 31.67 24.68 -20.88
C GLU A 161 31.51 23.31 -20.22
N ARG A 162 30.26 22.83 -20.07
CA ARG A 162 29.99 21.47 -19.55
C ARG A 162 30.58 20.38 -20.42
N THR A 163 30.48 20.53 -21.74
CA THR A 163 31.05 19.57 -22.70
C THR A 163 32.57 19.55 -22.62
N LEU A 164 33.21 20.72 -22.49
CA LEU A 164 34.66 20.82 -22.33
C LEU A 164 35.10 20.15 -21.02
N PHE A 165 34.44 20.48 -19.90
CA PHE A 165 34.70 19.86 -18.62
C PHE A 165 34.54 18.34 -18.65
N ALA A 166 33.48 17.82 -19.30
CA ALA A 166 33.29 16.38 -19.50
C ALA A 166 34.48 15.74 -20.24
N ARG A 167 34.94 16.38 -21.32
CA ARG A 167 36.06 15.89 -22.14
C ARG A 167 37.38 15.92 -21.37
N GLU A 168 37.61 16.95 -20.56
CA GLU A 168 38.79 17.04 -19.70
C GLU A 168 38.81 15.90 -18.68
N VAL A 169 37.72 15.69 -17.93
CA VAL A 169 37.60 14.59 -16.96
C VAL A 169 37.72 13.23 -17.67
N SER A 170 37.06 13.06 -18.81
CA SER A 170 37.11 11.84 -19.62
C SER A 170 38.54 11.52 -20.07
N SER A 171 39.27 12.50 -20.61
CA SER A 171 40.65 12.31 -21.08
C SER A 171 41.63 11.98 -19.95
N ARG A 172 41.41 12.55 -18.77
CA ARG A 172 42.28 12.39 -17.60
C ARG A 172 42.09 11.04 -16.91
N LEU A 173 40.86 10.55 -16.83
CA LEU A 173 40.49 9.35 -16.06
C LEU A 173 40.07 8.15 -16.92
N GLY A 174 39.95 8.33 -18.24
CA GLY A 174 39.47 7.30 -19.15
C GLY A 174 37.98 6.97 -19.01
N LEU A 175 37.19 7.88 -18.43
CA LEU A 175 35.76 7.66 -18.18
C LEU A 175 34.93 7.98 -19.43
N PRO A 176 34.04 7.08 -19.90
CA PRO A 176 33.21 7.36 -21.06
C PRO A 176 32.14 8.41 -20.76
N ILE A 177 31.82 9.24 -21.75
CA ILE A 177 30.75 10.25 -21.67
C ILE A 177 29.45 9.61 -22.18
N VAL A 178 28.36 9.76 -21.43
CA VAL A 178 27.01 9.30 -21.80
C VAL A 178 26.04 10.48 -21.82
N ALA A 179 25.15 10.50 -22.82
CA ALA A 179 24.12 11.52 -22.92
C ALA A 179 22.93 11.22 -22.00
N THR A 180 22.44 12.23 -21.31
CA THR A 180 21.23 12.21 -20.47
C THR A 180 20.68 13.64 -20.40
N ASN A 181 19.42 13.80 -19.97
CA ASN A 181 18.79 15.11 -19.91
C ASN A 181 18.45 15.58 -18.48
N ASP A 182 18.88 14.84 -17.43
CA ASP A 182 18.58 15.11 -16.01
C ASP A 182 17.10 15.51 -15.83
N VAL A 183 16.22 14.56 -16.12
CA VAL A 183 14.80 14.82 -16.36
C VAL A 183 14.05 15.05 -15.05
N HIS A 184 13.32 16.16 -14.96
CA HIS A 184 12.50 16.53 -13.81
C HIS A 184 11.00 16.50 -14.09
N TYR A 185 10.59 16.35 -15.35
CA TYR A 185 9.19 16.22 -15.75
C TYR A 185 9.04 15.45 -17.07
N HIS A 186 7.89 14.83 -17.32
CA HIS A 186 7.70 14.01 -18.53
C HIS A 186 7.45 14.87 -19.79
N VAL A 187 6.88 16.06 -19.66
CA VAL A 187 6.56 16.99 -20.78
C VAL A 187 6.83 18.45 -20.41
N PRO A 188 7.15 19.33 -21.39
CA PRO A 188 7.47 20.74 -21.13
C PRO A 188 6.36 21.50 -20.37
N GLU A 189 5.10 21.14 -20.57
CA GLU A 189 3.94 21.79 -19.96
C GLU A 189 3.92 21.67 -18.42
N ARG A 190 4.72 20.77 -17.84
CA ARG A 190 4.93 20.63 -16.39
C ARG A 190 5.94 21.63 -15.81
N ARG A 191 6.61 22.42 -16.65
CA ARG A 191 7.59 23.42 -16.21
C ARG A 191 7.03 24.39 -15.14
N PRO A 192 5.82 24.98 -15.30
CA PRO A 192 5.29 25.90 -14.29
C PRO A 192 5.06 25.24 -12.92
N LEU A 193 4.61 23.98 -12.91
CA LEU A 193 4.47 23.23 -11.66
C LEU A 193 5.84 22.99 -11.02
N GLN A 194 6.85 22.62 -11.83
CA GLN A 194 8.21 22.41 -11.34
C GLN A 194 8.73 23.66 -10.63
N ASP A 195 8.55 24.84 -11.22
CA ASP A 195 9.01 26.09 -10.61
C ASP A 195 8.32 26.36 -9.27
N CYS A 196 7.01 26.07 -9.20
CA CYS A 196 6.28 26.16 -7.94
C CYS A 196 6.80 25.17 -6.90
N LEU A 197 7.14 23.93 -7.29
CA LEU A 197 7.72 22.94 -6.38
C LEU A 197 9.08 23.41 -5.82
N VAL A 198 9.94 24.00 -6.66
CA VAL A 198 11.20 24.60 -6.22
C VAL A 198 10.94 25.74 -5.24
N CYS A 199 10.00 26.63 -5.55
CA CYS A 199 9.61 27.73 -4.66
C CYS A 199 9.15 27.22 -3.29
N VAL A 200 8.31 26.18 -3.25
CA VAL A 200 7.84 25.54 -2.02
C VAL A 200 9.01 24.92 -1.24
N ARG A 201 9.98 24.30 -1.94
CA ARG A 201 11.16 23.69 -1.33
C ARG A 201 12.09 24.73 -0.70
N GLU A 202 12.36 25.81 -1.42
CA GLU A 202 13.28 26.87 -1.00
C GLU A 202 12.64 27.91 -0.07
N GLY A 203 11.31 27.84 0.12
CA GLY A 203 10.56 28.83 0.91
C GLY A 203 10.55 30.22 0.26
N LYS A 204 10.54 30.27 -1.08
CA LYS A 204 10.60 31.50 -1.88
C LYS A 204 9.36 31.66 -2.75
N THR A 205 9.13 32.87 -3.24
CA THR A 205 8.14 33.12 -4.31
C THR A 205 8.80 32.97 -5.68
N LEU A 206 8.00 32.82 -6.74
CA LEU A 206 8.49 32.81 -8.12
C LEU A 206 9.30 34.08 -8.47
N ALA A 207 8.94 35.22 -7.88
CA ALA A 207 9.66 36.48 -8.11
C ALA A 207 11.05 36.48 -7.45
N ASP A 208 11.20 35.78 -6.31
CA ASP A 208 12.42 35.77 -5.49
C ASP A 208 13.32 34.55 -5.74
N ALA A 209 12.82 33.55 -6.46
CA ALA A 209 13.51 32.28 -6.65
C ALA A 209 14.78 32.39 -7.50
N GLY A 210 14.89 33.36 -8.42
CA GLY A 210 16.11 33.62 -9.19
C GLY A 210 16.73 32.34 -9.81
N PHE A 211 18.03 32.14 -9.60
CA PHE A 211 18.80 30.99 -10.12
C PHE A 211 18.49 29.64 -9.44
N HIS A 212 17.54 29.58 -8.50
CA HIS A 212 17.04 28.29 -8.02
C HIS A 212 16.14 27.61 -9.06
N LEU A 213 15.53 28.38 -9.97
CA LEU A 213 14.72 27.87 -11.09
C LEU A 213 15.62 27.44 -12.26
N PHE A 214 15.16 26.52 -13.10
CA PHE A 214 15.86 26.21 -14.35
C PHE A 214 15.80 27.40 -15.31
N GLY A 215 16.84 27.58 -16.13
CA GLY A 215 16.92 28.70 -17.07
C GLY A 215 15.87 28.65 -18.19
N ASN A 216 15.32 27.48 -18.49
CA ASN A 216 14.34 27.22 -19.53
C ASN A 216 13.51 25.96 -19.19
N ASP A 217 12.73 25.44 -20.15
CA ASP A 217 11.89 24.25 -20.00
C ASP A 217 12.53 22.94 -20.47
N GLU A 218 13.83 22.90 -20.76
CA GLU A 218 14.50 21.79 -21.45
C GLU A 218 14.71 20.50 -20.65
N ARG A 219 14.34 20.45 -19.36
CA ARG A 219 14.49 19.27 -18.48
C ARG A 219 13.29 18.31 -18.49
N TYR A 220 12.66 18.15 -19.66
CA TYR A 220 11.61 17.15 -19.90
C TYR A 220 12.16 15.84 -20.50
N LEU A 221 11.33 14.80 -20.58
CA LEU A 221 11.70 13.57 -21.26
C LEU A 221 11.73 13.77 -22.79
N LYS A 222 12.93 13.78 -23.37
CA LYS A 222 13.18 14.01 -24.81
C LYS A 222 13.14 12.70 -25.60
N SER A 223 12.75 12.80 -26.87
CA SER A 223 12.80 11.67 -27.81
C SER A 223 14.22 11.38 -28.29
N GLU A 224 14.44 10.19 -28.86
CA GLU A 224 15.72 9.84 -29.48
C GLU A 224 16.14 10.83 -30.57
N LEU A 225 15.19 11.30 -31.38
CA LEU A 225 15.47 12.28 -32.44
C LEU A 225 15.97 13.61 -31.86
N GLN A 226 15.35 14.09 -30.78
CA GLN A 226 15.77 15.31 -30.09
C GLN A 226 17.16 15.15 -29.48
N MET A 227 17.41 14.05 -28.78
CA MET A 227 18.72 13.79 -28.16
C MET A 227 19.83 13.64 -29.21
N ARG A 228 19.57 12.96 -30.33
CA ARG A 228 20.52 12.87 -31.46
C ARG A 228 20.80 14.23 -32.10
N ALA A 229 19.80 15.10 -32.21
CA ALA A 229 19.99 16.45 -32.73
C ALA A 229 20.84 17.30 -31.77
N ILE A 230 20.56 17.24 -30.48
CA ILE A 230 21.31 17.96 -29.44
C ILE A 230 22.76 17.48 -29.36
N PHE A 231 23.02 16.17 -29.53
CA PHE A 231 24.33 15.54 -29.47
C PHE A 231 24.87 15.14 -30.86
N GLN A 232 24.55 15.91 -31.91
CA GLN A 232 24.95 15.59 -33.29
C GLN A 232 26.48 15.44 -33.48
N ASP A 233 27.27 16.13 -32.67
CA ASP A 233 28.74 16.07 -32.63
C ASP A 233 29.30 14.96 -31.74
N MET A 234 28.43 14.25 -30.99
CA MET A 234 28.80 13.16 -30.08
C MET A 234 27.76 12.02 -30.13
N PRO A 235 27.48 11.44 -31.31
CA PRO A 235 26.45 10.40 -31.47
C PRO A 235 26.74 9.15 -30.62
N GLU A 236 28.01 8.87 -30.30
CA GLU A 236 28.44 7.77 -29.44
C GLU A 236 27.91 7.90 -28.00
N ALA A 237 27.77 9.12 -27.46
CA ALA A 237 27.26 9.33 -26.11
C ALA A 237 25.77 8.97 -26.00
N VAL A 238 25.00 9.23 -27.06
CA VAL A 238 23.58 8.83 -27.17
C VAL A 238 23.45 7.32 -27.33
N ALA A 239 24.31 6.70 -28.16
CA ALA A 239 24.35 5.25 -28.33
C ALA A 239 24.74 4.51 -27.03
N LEU A 240 25.69 5.05 -26.27
CA LEU A 240 26.15 4.47 -25.01
C LEU A 240 25.03 4.38 -23.96
N ALA A 241 24.10 5.34 -23.95
CA ALA A 241 22.95 5.29 -23.05
C ALA A 241 22.10 4.03 -23.29
N GLY A 242 21.89 3.66 -24.56
CA GLY A 242 21.23 2.41 -24.94
C GLY A 242 22.01 1.17 -24.52
N VAL A 243 23.34 1.16 -24.68
CA VAL A 243 24.21 0.04 -24.25
C VAL A 243 24.16 -0.16 -22.74
N ILE A 244 24.19 0.94 -21.96
CA ILE A 244 24.02 0.90 -20.51
C ILE A 244 22.66 0.31 -20.16
N ALA A 245 21.59 0.79 -20.81
CA ALA A 245 20.25 0.29 -20.60
C ALA A 245 20.12 -1.21 -20.89
N GLU A 246 20.72 -1.71 -21.96
CA GLU A 246 20.75 -3.14 -22.30
C GLU A 246 21.42 -3.96 -21.18
N SER A 247 22.51 -3.45 -20.61
CA SER A 247 23.23 -4.13 -19.51
C SER A 247 22.45 -4.24 -18.20
N CYS A 248 21.41 -3.42 -17.99
CA CYS A 248 20.63 -3.40 -16.76
C CYS A 248 19.49 -4.42 -16.78
N THR A 249 19.73 -5.70 -16.52
CA THR A 249 18.73 -6.77 -16.63
C THR A 249 17.73 -6.87 -15.48
N PHE A 250 17.97 -6.23 -14.33
CA PHE A 250 17.09 -6.33 -13.17
C PHE A 250 15.66 -5.87 -13.47
N SER A 251 14.68 -6.66 -13.04
CA SER A 251 13.26 -6.32 -13.03
C SER A 251 12.69 -6.39 -11.61
N MET A 252 11.80 -5.46 -11.27
CA MET A 252 11.06 -5.47 -10.00
C MET A 252 10.27 -6.76 -9.78
N GLY A 253 9.88 -7.47 -10.85
CA GLY A 253 9.23 -8.77 -10.78
C GLY A 253 10.12 -9.90 -10.25
N GLU A 254 11.44 -9.70 -10.14
CA GLU A 254 12.37 -10.64 -9.51
C GLU A 254 12.32 -10.58 -7.97
N LEU A 255 11.67 -9.58 -7.39
CA LEU A 255 11.51 -9.44 -5.95
C LEU A 255 10.53 -10.51 -5.43
N LYS A 256 11.06 -11.69 -5.12
CA LYS A 256 10.29 -12.79 -4.53
C LYS A 256 10.26 -12.65 -3.02
N TYR A 257 9.07 -12.39 -2.50
CA TYR A 257 8.85 -12.32 -1.06
C TYR A 257 8.80 -13.70 -0.43
N GLN A 258 9.48 -13.86 0.71
CA GLN A 258 9.40 -15.05 1.54
C GLN A 258 9.18 -14.60 2.98
N TYR A 259 8.16 -15.17 3.64
CA TYR A 259 7.91 -14.96 5.06
C TYR A 259 8.95 -15.66 5.93
N PRO A 260 9.20 -15.18 7.17
CA PRO A 260 10.13 -15.81 8.08
C PRO A 260 9.77 -17.28 8.34
N ARG A 261 10.81 -18.13 8.48
CA ARG A 261 10.68 -19.57 8.75
C ARG A 261 11.46 -20.04 9.99
N GLU A 262 12.10 -19.11 10.69
CA GLU A 262 13.00 -19.41 11.82
C GLU A 262 12.32 -20.02 13.05
N PHE A 263 10.98 -19.94 13.11
CA PHE A 263 10.17 -20.58 14.14
C PHE A 263 9.79 -22.03 13.81
N VAL A 264 10.08 -22.53 12.60
CA VAL A 264 9.80 -23.91 12.20
C VAL A 264 10.90 -24.83 12.76
N PRO A 265 10.56 -25.81 13.61
CA PRO A 265 11.55 -26.73 14.17
C PRO A 265 12.23 -27.59 13.10
N GLU A 266 13.45 -28.05 13.39
CA GLU A 266 14.15 -29.00 12.52
C GLU A 266 13.31 -30.27 12.31
N GLY A 267 13.28 -30.77 11.07
CA GLY A 267 12.46 -31.93 10.69
C GLY A 267 11.01 -31.59 10.30
N HIS A 268 10.58 -30.32 10.44
CA HIS A 268 9.27 -29.87 9.97
C HIS A 268 9.36 -28.99 8.72
N THR A 269 8.36 -29.13 7.84
CA THR A 269 7.96 -28.05 6.92
C THR A 269 7.02 -27.08 7.64
N SER A 270 6.91 -25.84 7.17
CA SER A 270 5.95 -24.87 7.71
C SER A 270 4.52 -25.42 7.74
N GLN A 271 4.12 -26.14 6.70
CA GLN A 271 2.81 -26.79 6.64
C GLN A 271 2.66 -27.87 7.72
N SER A 272 3.65 -28.75 7.88
CA SER A 272 3.58 -29.82 8.89
C SER A 272 3.55 -29.26 10.31
N TYR A 273 4.29 -28.18 10.57
CA TYR A 273 4.33 -27.52 11.87
C TYR A 273 3.03 -26.75 12.16
N LEU A 274 2.45 -26.09 11.15
CA LEU A 274 1.12 -25.48 11.27
C LEU A 274 0.07 -26.54 11.61
N ALA A 275 0.07 -27.67 10.91
CA ALA A 275 -0.87 -28.77 11.18
C ALA A 275 -0.73 -29.31 12.61
N GLN A 276 0.49 -29.42 13.13
CA GLN A 276 0.74 -29.80 14.52
C GLN A 276 0.18 -28.76 15.49
N CYS A 277 0.51 -27.48 15.32
CA CYS A 277 0.02 -26.39 16.17
C CYS A 277 -1.52 -26.37 16.20
N VAL A 278 -2.16 -26.48 15.03
CA VAL A 278 -3.62 -26.52 14.89
C VAL A 278 -4.22 -27.71 15.65
N ARG A 279 -3.59 -28.89 15.58
CA ARG A 279 -4.08 -30.09 16.28
C ARG A 279 -4.00 -29.95 17.80
N GLU A 280 -2.87 -29.47 18.30
CA GLU A 280 -2.63 -29.24 19.73
C GLU A 280 -3.65 -28.22 20.28
N GLU A 281 -3.80 -27.10 19.59
CA GLU A 281 -4.69 -26.02 20.00
C GLU A 281 -6.18 -26.37 19.85
N ALA A 282 -6.57 -27.08 18.79
CA ALA A 282 -7.94 -27.57 18.63
C ALA A 282 -8.31 -28.55 19.75
N THR A 283 -7.38 -29.44 20.14
CA THR A 283 -7.58 -30.36 21.26
C THR A 283 -7.82 -29.60 22.57
N ARG A 284 -7.07 -28.51 22.80
CA ARG A 284 -7.23 -27.64 23.97
C ARG A 284 -8.58 -26.91 23.96
N ILE A 285 -8.93 -26.23 22.88
CA ILE A 285 -10.14 -25.39 22.77
C ILE A 285 -11.41 -26.23 22.83
N TYR A 286 -11.44 -27.36 22.13
CA TYR A 286 -12.59 -28.26 22.12
C TYR A 286 -12.56 -29.29 23.26
N ARG A 287 -11.65 -29.13 24.24
CA ARG A 287 -11.51 -30.00 25.42
C ARG A 287 -11.44 -31.49 25.07
N GLY A 288 -10.72 -31.81 24.00
CA GLY A 288 -10.55 -33.17 23.45
C GLY A 288 -11.69 -33.68 22.58
N VAL A 289 -12.81 -32.96 22.46
CA VAL A 289 -14.00 -33.42 21.70
C VAL A 289 -14.17 -32.60 20.42
N ILE A 290 -13.45 -32.99 19.36
CA ILE A 290 -13.55 -32.37 18.04
C ILE A 290 -14.64 -33.07 17.24
N SER A 291 -15.68 -32.33 16.84
CA SER A 291 -16.76 -32.89 16.01
C SER A 291 -16.28 -33.21 14.59
N ALA A 292 -16.92 -34.17 13.92
CA ALA A 292 -16.59 -34.54 12.54
C ALA A 292 -16.69 -33.35 11.56
N LYS A 293 -17.60 -32.41 11.80
CA LYS A 293 -17.75 -31.19 10.99
C LYS A 293 -16.56 -30.25 11.16
N VAL A 294 -16.07 -30.07 12.39
CA VAL A 294 -14.89 -29.23 12.68
C VAL A 294 -13.62 -29.86 12.12
N ASP A 295 -13.43 -31.17 12.29
CA ASP A 295 -12.27 -31.88 11.73
C ASP A 295 -12.23 -31.80 10.20
N ALA A 296 -13.38 -32.00 9.53
CA ALA A 296 -13.48 -31.86 8.08
C ALA A 296 -13.11 -30.44 7.61
N GLN A 297 -13.58 -29.41 8.32
CA GLN A 297 -13.23 -28.01 8.03
C GLN A 297 -11.73 -27.75 8.21
N ILE A 298 -11.13 -28.21 9.32
CA ILE A 298 -9.69 -28.06 9.57
C ILE A 298 -8.87 -28.68 8.42
N ARG A 299 -9.22 -29.91 8.00
CA ARG A 299 -8.52 -30.58 6.89
C ARG A 299 -8.66 -29.83 5.57
N HIS A 300 -9.85 -29.29 5.29
CA HIS A 300 -10.09 -28.49 4.10
C HIS A 300 -9.25 -27.20 4.10
N GLU A 301 -9.27 -26.44 5.20
CA GLU A 301 -8.50 -25.20 5.31
C GLU A 301 -6.98 -25.46 5.22
N LEU A 302 -6.46 -26.49 5.90
CA LEU A 302 -5.05 -26.87 5.82
C LEU A 302 -4.62 -27.22 4.40
N SER A 303 -5.46 -27.95 3.65
CA SER A 303 -5.17 -28.30 2.25
C SER A 303 -5.10 -27.07 1.34
N LEU A 304 -5.98 -26.08 1.54
CA LEU A 304 -5.97 -24.84 0.77
C LEU A 304 -4.76 -23.97 1.13
N ILE A 305 -4.41 -23.89 2.42
CA ILE A 305 -3.23 -23.17 2.90
C ILE A 305 -1.95 -23.77 2.31
N GLU A 306 -1.86 -25.10 2.24
CA GLU A 306 -0.72 -25.80 1.64
C GLU A 306 -0.59 -25.48 0.16
N LYS A 307 -1.69 -25.64 -0.59
CA LYS A 307 -1.70 -25.42 -2.04
C LYS A 307 -1.34 -23.98 -2.42
N LEU A 308 -1.73 -23.00 -1.59
CA LEU A 308 -1.45 -21.58 -1.80
C LEU A 308 -0.17 -21.09 -1.08
N ASN A 309 0.56 -21.98 -0.40
CA ASN A 309 1.80 -21.69 0.32
C ASN A 309 1.67 -20.60 1.41
N TYR A 310 0.57 -20.58 2.16
CA TYR A 310 0.32 -19.58 3.21
C TYR A 310 0.71 -20.02 4.63
N ALA A 311 1.31 -21.21 4.80
CA ALA A 311 1.64 -21.74 6.13
C ALA A 311 2.54 -20.80 6.95
N ASP A 312 3.56 -20.20 6.30
CA ASP A 312 4.49 -19.25 6.93
C ASP A 312 3.76 -18.02 7.50
N TYR A 313 2.74 -17.54 6.77
CA TYR A 313 1.94 -16.39 7.19
C TYR A 313 1.12 -16.67 8.45
N PHE A 314 0.40 -17.80 8.47
CA PHE A 314 -0.39 -18.20 9.64
C PHE A 314 0.49 -18.42 10.88
N LEU A 315 1.65 -19.05 10.71
CA LEU A 315 2.59 -19.26 11.81
C LEU A 315 3.17 -17.95 12.35
N THR A 316 3.45 -16.99 11.47
CA THR A 316 3.92 -15.66 11.87
C THR A 316 2.88 -14.92 12.71
N ILE A 317 1.61 -14.91 12.28
CA ILE A 317 0.51 -14.32 13.07
C ILE A 317 0.33 -15.06 14.40
N HIS A 318 0.36 -16.39 14.37
CA HIS A 318 0.25 -17.22 15.56
C HIS A 318 1.35 -16.91 16.57
N ASP A 319 2.60 -16.70 16.13
CA ASP A 319 3.72 -16.32 17.01
C ASP A 319 3.47 -14.97 17.70
N ILE A 320 3.00 -13.96 16.95
CA ILE A 320 2.68 -12.62 17.48
C ILE A 320 1.52 -12.70 18.49
N VAL A 321 0.45 -13.44 18.16
CA VAL A 321 -0.71 -13.64 19.04
C VAL A 321 -0.33 -14.43 20.29
N ARG A 322 0.53 -15.45 20.16
CA ARG A 322 1.05 -16.21 21.30
C ARG A 322 1.87 -15.33 22.24
N PHE A 323 2.71 -14.43 21.70
CA PHE A 323 3.41 -13.44 22.51
C PHE A 323 2.44 -12.53 23.26
N ALA A 324 1.43 -11.97 22.58
CA ALA A 324 0.42 -11.13 23.20
C ALA A 324 -0.28 -11.87 24.36
N HIS A 325 -0.72 -13.11 24.15
CA HIS A 325 -1.30 -13.94 25.19
C HIS A 325 -0.34 -14.22 26.36
N SER A 326 0.95 -14.48 26.10
CA SER A 326 1.94 -14.71 27.15
C SER A 326 2.18 -13.49 28.05
N ARG A 327 1.86 -12.30 27.54
CA ARG A 327 1.98 -11.01 28.23
C ARG A 327 0.64 -10.47 28.73
N ASP A 328 -0.43 -11.27 28.67
CA ASP A 328 -1.78 -10.85 29.05
C ASP A 328 -2.24 -9.59 28.30
N ILE A 329 -1.91 -9.53 27.00
CA ILE A 329 -2.37 -8.50 26.06
C ILE A 329 -3.59 -9.05 25.33
N ALA A 330 -4.74 -8.37 25.48
CA ALA A 330 -5.94 -8.72 24.74
C ALA A 330 -5.77 -8.41 23.25
N CYS A 331 -6.11 -9.39 22.40
CA CYS A 331 -6.10 -9.25 20.96
C CYS A 331 -7.31 -9.93 20.32
N GLN A 332 -7.70 -9.44 19.14
CA GLN A 332 -8.83 -9.95 18.37
C GLN A 332 -8.58 -9.76 16.87
N GLY A 333 -8.59 -10.86 16.13
CA GLY A 333 -8.61 -10.86 14.67
C GLY A 333 -9.96 -10.37 14.13
N ARG A 334 -9.93 -9.62 13.02
CA ARG A 334 -11.14 -9.11 12.35
C ARG A 334 -11.12 -9.40 10.85
N GLY A 335 -12.15 -8.92 10.15
CA GLY A 335 -12.28 -9.12 8.71
C GLY A 335 -12.64 -10.56 8.36
N SER A 336 -12.17 -11.03 7.21
CA SER A 336 -12.46 -12.38 6.72
C SER A 336 -11.74 -13.48 7.51
N ALA A 337 -10.71 -13.16 8.30
CA ALA A 337 -10.04 -14.11 9.18
C ALA A 337 -11.00 -14.79 10.18
N ALA A 338 -12.11 -14.13 10.54
CA ALA A 338 -13.15 -14.70 11.40
C ALA A 338 -13.87 -15.92 10.78
N ASN A 339 -13.73 -16.13 9.48
CA ASN A 339 -14.35 -17.27 8.77
C ASN A 339 -13.49 -18.55 8.83
N SER A 340 -12.28 -18.49 9.40
CA SER A 340 -11.35 -19.63 9.45
C SER A 340 -11.37 -20.33 10.80
N VAL A 341 -11.58 -21.64 10.79
CA VAL A 341 -11.49 -22.46 11.99
C VAL A 341 -10.04 -22.54 12.48
N ILE A 342 -9.06 -22.49 11.57
CA ILE A 342 -7.64 -22.42 11.92
C ILE A 342 -7.33 -21.12 12.69
N CYS A 343 -7.80 -19.97 12.22
CA CYS A 343 -7.64 -18.71 12.96
C CYS A 343 -8.29 -18.76 14.35
N TYR A 344 -9.48 -19.39 14.45
CA TYR A 344 -10.15 -19.56 15.74
C TYR A 344 -9.34 -20.43 16.69
N VAL A 345 -8.88 -21.61 16.25
CA VAL A 345 -8.16 -22.52 17.13
C VAL A 345 -6.77 -22.01 17.52
N LEU A 346 -6.09 -21.28 16.64
CA LEU A 346 -4.83 -20.61 16.99
C LEU A 346 -5.02 -19.40 17.92
N GLY A 347 -6.26 -19.08 18.31
CA GLY A 347 -6.58 -17.95 19.19
C GLY A 347 -6.44 -16.59 18.52
N ILE A 348 -6.33 -16.55 17.19
CA ILE A 348 -6.29 -15.31 16.40
C ILE A 348 -7.66 -14.65 16.42
N THR A 349 -8.74 -15.44 16.32
CA THR A 349 -10.12 -14.94 16.37
C THR A 349 -10.89 -15.60 17.53
N SER A 350 -11.92 -14.92 18.04
CA SER A 350 -12.72 -15.41 19.19
C SER A 350 -14.05 -16.09 18.81
N ILE A 351 -14.40 -16.20 17.52
CA ILE A 351 -15.68 -16.76 17.07
C ILE A 351 -15.45 -18.10 16.37
N ASP A 352 -16.19 -19.13 16.77
CA ASP A 352 -16.22 -20.44 16.09
C ASP A 352 -17.01 -20.32 14.76
N PRO A 353 -16.36 -20.37 13.59
CA PRO A 353 -17.02 -20.14 12.31
C PRO A 353 -17.96 -21.28 11.93
N VAL A 354 -17.72 -22.50 12.43
CA VAL A 354 -18.55 -23.68 12.13
C VAL A 354 -19.90 -23.57 12.81
N LYS A 355 -19.94 -23.01 14.03
CA LYS A 355 -21.18 -22.68 14.75
C LYS A 355 -21.89 -21.47 14.17
N ALA A 356 -21.13 -20.46 13.74
CA ALA A 356 -21.67 -19.23 13.16
C ALA A 356 -22.18 -19.40 11.71
N ASN A 357 -21.80 -20.51 11.05
CA ASN A 357 -22.07 -20.84 9.65
C ASN A 357 -21.46 -19.82 8.67
N LEU A 358 -20.19 -19.49 8.91
CA LEU A 358 -19.41 -18.56 8.09
C LEU A 358 -18.73 -19.30 6.93
N LEU A 359 -18.48 -18.58 5.83
CA LEU A 359 -17.93 -19.13 4.59
C LEU A 359 -16.41 -18.92 4.54
N PHE A 360 -15.62 -20.00 4.56
CA PHE A 360 -14.15 -19.93 4.54
C PHE A 360 -13.60 -19.35 3.24
N GLU A 361 -14.26 -19.61 2.11
CA GLU A 361 -13.87 -19.18 0.77
C GLU A 361 -13.87 -17.64 0.63
N ARG A 362 -14.56 -16.94 1.54
CA ARG A 362 -14.46 -15.46 1.66
C ARG A 362 -13.08 -15.00 2.15
N PHE A 363 -12.37 -15.86 2.87
CA PHE A 363 -11.05 -15.57 3.39
C PHE A 363 -9.96 -15.99 2.41
N ILE A 364 -9.95 -17.26 2.00
CA ILE A 364 -8.95 -17.83 1.10
C ILE A 364 -9.66 -18.62 0.00
N SER A 365 -9.32 -18.35 -1.26
CA SER A 365 -9.80 -19.10 -2.41
C SER A 365 -8.71 -19.22 -3.48
N GLU A 366 -8.73 -20.33 -4.23
CA GLU A 366 -7.72 -20.62 -5.25
C GLU A 366 -7.83 -19.68 -6.46
N GLU A 367 -9.05 -19.33 -6.85
CA GLU A 367 -9.35 -18.53 -8.04
C GLU A 367 -8.95 -17.05 -7.88
N ARG A 368 -8.70 -16.61 -6.65
CA ARG A 368 -8.43 -15.21 -6.30
C ARG A 368 -6.97 -14.83 -6.53
N ALA A 369 -6.02 -15.77 -6.41
CA ALA A 369 -4.57 -15.53 -6.43
C ALA A 369 -4.12 -14.29 -5.61
N GLU A 370 -4.90 -13.86 -4.62
CA GLU A 370 -4.57 -12.74 -3.74
C GLU A 370 -4.16 -13.25 -2.37
N PRO A 371 -3.22 -12.57 -1.71
CA PRO A 371 -2.88 -12.82 -0.33
C PRO A 371 -4.07 -12.74 0.63
N PRO A 372 -4.13 -13.61 1.66
CA PRO A 372 -5.01 -13.41 2.80
C PRO A 372 -4.57 -12.19 3.62
N ASP A 373 -5.53 -11.46 4.17
CA ASP A 373 -5.29 -10.30 5.04
C ASP A 373 -5.84 -10.62 6.44
N ILE A 374 -4.94 -10.90 7.38
CA ILE A 374 -5.26 -11.14 8.79
C ILE A 374 -4.94 -9.87 9.57
N ASP A 375 -5.97 -9.08 9.80
CA ASP A 375 -5.94 -7.91 10.68
C ASP A 375 -6.11 -8.35 12.14
N VAL A 376 -5.14 -8.04 13.00
CA VAL A 376 -5.25 -8.30 14.45
C VAL A 376 -5.26 -6.98 15.23
N ASP A 377 -6.34 -6.72 15.95
CA ASP A 377 -6.46 -5.61 16.88
C ASP A 377 -5.86 -6.00 18.24
N PHE A 378 -4.97 -5.17 18.78
CA PHE A 378 -4.39 -5.31 20.12
C PHE A 378 -4.87 -4.16 21.04
N GLU A 379 -4.64 -4.30 22.34
CA GLU A 379 -4.81 -3.19 23.29
C GLU A 379 -4.04 -1.95 22.85
N HIS A 380 -4.75 -0.82 22.73
CA HIS A 380 -4.16 0.44 22.26
C HIS A 380 -2.95 0.88 23.11
N GLU A 381 -3.01 0.73 24.43
CA GLU A 381 -1.95 1.17 25.35
C GLU A 381 -0.73 0.24 25.34
N ARG A 382 -0.91 -1.02 24.93
CA ARG A 382 0.14 -2.06 24.99
C ARG A 382 0.62 -2.52 23.61
N ARG A 383 0.09 -1.90 22.54
CA ARG A 383 0.48 -2.19 21.16
C ARG A 383 1.98 -2.01 20.92
N GLU A 384 2.62 -1.06 21.59
CA GLU A 384 4.07 -0.84 21.45
C GLU A 384 4.89 -2.07 21.87
N GLU A 385 4.45 -2.82 22.88
CA GLU A 385 5.12 -4.06 23.32
C GLU A 385 5.14 -5.10 22.19
N VAL A 386 4.05 -5.20 21.42
CA VAL A 386 3.93 -6.12 20.28
C VAL A 386 4.80 -5.67 19.11
N ILE A 387 4.83 -4.36 18.85
CA ILE A 387 5.69 -3.75 17.82
C ILE A 387 7.17 -4.05 18.12
N GLN A 388 7.62 -3.83 19.36
CA GLN A 388 9.00 -4.08 19.75
C GLN A 388 9.34 -5.57 19.76
N TYR A 389 8.40 -6.43 20.18
CA TYR A 389 8.56 -7.88 20.04
C TYR A 389 8.84 -8.29 18.59
N ILE A 390 8.12 -7.73 17.61
CA ILE A 390 8.36 -8.04 16.20
C ILE A 390 9.77 -7.63 15.78
N TYR A 391 10.24 -6.43 16.16
CA TYR A 391 11.61 -6.01 15.86
C TYR A 391 12.67 -6.90 16.53
N GLU A 392 12.47 -7.28 17.79
CA GLU A 392 13.38 -8.13 18.56
C GLU A 392 13.40 -9.57 18.02
N ARG A 393 12.23 -10.10 17.67
CA ARG A 393 12.05 -11.48 17.22
C ARG A 393 12.63 -11.70 15.82
N TYR A 394 12.28 -10.82 14.88
CA TYR A 394 12.61 -11.00 13.46
C TYR A 394 13.85 -10.19 13.02
N GLY A 395 14.26 -9.17 13.77
CA GLY A 395 15.39 -8.30 13.43
C GLY A 395 14.97 -7.06 12.62
N ARG A 396 15.63 -5.93 12.87
CA ARG A 396 15.31 -4.62 12.25
C ARG A 396 15.67 -4.52 10.77
N ASP A 397 16.50 -5.43 10.28
CA ASP A 397 16.86 -5.58 8.87
C ASP A 397 15.82 -6.40 8.08
N ARG A 398 14.96 -7.16 8.77
CA ARG A 398 13.95 -8.06 8.20
C ARG A 398 12.51 -7.67 8.53
N ALA A 399 12.31 -6.80 9.51
CA ALA A 399 11.02 -6.27 9.92
C ALA A 399 11.02 -4.74 9.89
N ALA A 400 10.02 -4.17 9.21
CA ALA A 400 9.77 -2.73 9.19
C ALA A 400 8.28 -2.44 8.98
N MET A 401 7.84 -1.26 9.42
CA MET A 401 6.47 -0.83 9.20
C MET A 401 6.24 -0.38 7.77
N VAL A 402 5.01 -0.53 7.28
CA VAL A 402 4.59 -0.01 5.98
C VAL A 402 4.49 1.51 6.06
N SER A 403 4.92 2.22 5.01
CA SER A 403 4.70 3.67 4.95
C SER A 403 3.26 4.00 4.52
N ALA A 404 2.86 5.23 4.80
CA ALA A 404 1.64 5.82 4.28
C ALA A 404 2.00 7.16 3.62
N VAL A 405 1.81 7.24 2.31
CA VAL A 405 2.09 8.45 1.54
C VAL A 405 0.98 9.48 1.77
N ARG A 406 1.32 10.60 2.43
CA ARG A 406 0.40 11.73 2.55
C ARG A 406 0.51 12.55 1.27
N THR A 407 -0.62 12.68 0.57
CA THR A 407 -0.66 13.38 -0.71
C THR A 407 -1.26 14.78 -0.57
N TYR A 408 -0.91 15.66 -1.51
CA TYR A 408 -1.54 16.96 -1.65
C TYR A 408 -3.03 16.79 -1.96
N GLN A 409 -3.87 17.28 -1.07
CA GLN A 409 -5.30 17.46 -1.29
C GLN A 409 -5.55 18.82 -1.94
N ARG A 410 -6.70 18.99 -2.60
CA ARG A 410 -7.07 20.23 -3.31
C ARG A 410 -6.77 21.50 -2.50
N LYS A 411 -7.17 21.51 -1.23
CA LYS A 411 -6.95 22.62 -0.30
C LYS A 411 -5.45 22.89 -0.06
N SER A 412 -4.69 21.87 0.32
CA SER A 412 -3.24 22.03 0.57
C SER A 412 -2.47 22.40 -0.70
N ALA A 413 -2.85 21.84 -1.85
CA ALA A 413 -2.26 22.19 -3.14
C ALA A 413 -2.51 23.66 -3.47
N PHE A 414 -3.76 24.11 -3.33
CA PHE A 414 -4.14 25.51 -3.54
C PHE A 414 -3.31 26.46 -2.67
N LEU A 415 -3.14 26.13 -1.38
CA LEU A 415 -2.34 26.93 -0.46
C LEU A 415 -0.86 27.02 -0.87
N GLU A 416 -0.20 25.91 -1.22
CA GLU A 416 1.21 25.95 -1.58
C GLU A 416 1.47 26.62 -2.94
N ILE A 417 0.60 26.37 -3.93
CA ILE A 417 0.72 27.02 -5.24
C ILE A 417 0.53 28.54 -5.13
N THR A 418 -0.48 28.99 -4.38
CA THR A 418 -0.72 30.42 -4.20
C THR A 418 0.40 31.12 -3.44
N LYS A 419 0.98 30.46 -2.43
CA LYS A 419 2.21 30.93 -1.76
C LYS A 419 3.38 31.08 -2.72
N ALA A 420 3.67 30.04 -3.51
CA ALA A 420 4.74 30.08 -4.50
C ALA A 420 4.55 31.22 -5.51
N MET A 421 3.30 31.52 -5.88
CA MET A 421 2.98 32.65 -6.77
C MET A 421 3.04 34.03 -6.11
N GLY A 422 3.33 34.12 -4.80
CA GLY A 422 3.52 35.37 -4.08
C GLY A 422 2.29 35.91 -3.34
N ALA A 423 1.24 35.10 -3.12
CA ALA A 423 0.15 35.49 -2.24
C ALA A 423 0.64 35.53 -0.79
N ASP A 424 0.44 36.67 -0.11
CA ASP A 424 0.63 36.74 1.34
C ASP A 424 -0.55 36.04 2.04
N VAL A 425 -0.33 34.77 2.36
CA VAL A 425 -1.34 33.94 3.01
C VAL A 425 -1.18 33.91 4.53
N GLY A 426 -0.16 34.56 5.12
CA GLY A 426 0.12 34.55 6.56
C GLY A 426 -0.16 33.20 7.24
N THR A 427 -1.09 33.17 8.20
CA THR A 427 -1.58 31.97 8.90
C THR A 427 -2.96 31.49 8.41
N ILE A 428 -3.41 31.93 7.24
CA ILE A 428 -4.75 31.66 6.72
C ILE A 428 -4.88 30.16 6.36
N SER A 429 -6.02 29.57 6.73
CA SER A 429 -6.30 28.19 6.34
C SER A 429 -6.62 28.09 4.85
N ALA A 430 -6.28 26.96 4.25
CA ALA A 430 -6.58 26.69 2.84
C ALA A 430 -8.07 26.84 2.49
N ASP A 431 -8.96 26.59 3.45
CA ASP A 431 -10.41 26.76 3.29
C ASP A 431 -10.82 28.22 3.13
N VAL A 432 -10.29 29.09 3.99
CA VAL A 432 -10.56 30.52 3.93
C VAL A 432 -9.95 31.12 2.67
N LEU A 433 -8.73 30.68 2.31
CA LEU A 433 -8.07 31.16 1.11
C LEU A 433 -8.81 30.74 -0.17
N ALA A 434 -9.30 29.50 -0.25
CA ALA A 434 -10.04 29.03 -1.43
C ALA A 434 -11.40 29.75 -1.59
N ARG A 435 -12.10 30.03 -0.48
CA ARG A 435 -13.39 30.73 -0.51
C ARG A 435 -13.24 32.22 -0.82
N ASP A 436 -12.26 32.87 -0.20
CA ASP A 436 -12.09 34.33 -0.26
C ASP A 436 -11.01 34.74 -1.29
N PHE A 437 -10.61 33.84 -2.20
CA PHE A 437 -9.51 34.09 -3.14
C PHE A 437 -9.77 35.30 -4.05
N GLY A 438 -11.00 35.53 -4.47
CA GLY A 438 -11.35 36.67 -5.32
C GLY A 438 -11.05 38.02 -4.66
N GLU A 439 -11.24 38.13 -3.34
CA GLU A 439 -10.97 39.35 -2.58
C GLU A 439 -9.50 39.44 -2.14
N ARG A 440 -8.88 38.31 -1.78
CA ARG A 440 -7.53 38.26 -1.19
C ARG A 440 -6.41 38.04 -2.21
N GLY A 441 -6.72 37.48 -3.37
CA GLY A 441 -5.75 37.14 -4.40
C GLY A 441 -5.23 38.34 -5.18
N GLY A 442 -5.89 39.50 -5.09
CA GLY A 442 -5.47 40.73 -5.78
C GLY A 442 -5.18 40.48 -7.27
N ALA A 443 -3.96 40.79 -7.72
CA ALA A 443 -3.52 40.56 -9.10
C ALA A 443 -3.45 39.06 -9.49
N LEU A 444 -3.29 38.15 -8.53
CA LEU A 444 -3.29 36.69 -8.80
C LEU A 444 -4.68 36.16 -9.16
N ASN A 445 -5.76 36.90 -8.88
CA ASN A 445 -7.10 36.50 -9.30
C ASN A 445 -7.22 36.37 -10.83
N GLN A 446 -6.48 37.19 -11.59
CA GLN A 446 -6.41 37.09 -13.05
C GLN A 446 -5.68 35.82 -13.52
N LYS A 447 -4.85 35.22 -12.65
CA LYS A 447 -4.11 33.98 -12.89
C LYS A 447 -4.79 32.75 -12.30
N LEU A 448 -6.03 32.90 -11.79
CA LEU A 448 -6.77 31.79 -11.17
C LEU A 448 -6.87 30.54 -12.07
N PRO A 449 -7.11 30.63 -13.40
CA PRO A 449 -7.13 29.44 -14.25
C PRO A 449 -5.79 28.68 -14.26
N LEU A 450 -4.67 29.39 -14.21
CA LEU A 450 -3.33 28.79 -14.13
C LEU A 450 -3.08 28.17 -12.75
N VAL A 451 -3.50 28.84 -11.68
CA VAL A 451 -3.47 28.30 -10.31
C VAL A 451 -4.27 26.99 -10.25
N GLU A 452 -5.51 26.99 -10.73
CA GLU A 452 -6.37 25.81 -10.70
C GLU A 452 -5.79 24.65 -11.52
N LYS A 453 -5.21 24.94 -12.69
CA LYS A 453 -4.48 23.94 -13.48
C LYS A 453 -3.35 23.30 -12.65
N MET A 454 -2.47 24.11 -12.06
CA MET A 454 -1.35 23.61 -11.25
C MET A 454 -1.82 22.90 -9.97
N VAL A 455 -2.95 23.31 -9.40
CA VAL A 455 -3.54 22.67 -8.22
C VAL A 455 -4.08 21.28 -8.54
N GLU A 456 -4.76 21.11 -9.68
CA GLU A 456 -5.19 19.80 -10.14
C GLU A 456 -4.00 18.92 -10.52
N GLU A 457 -2.98 19.51 -11.13
CA GLU A 457 -1.73 18.85 -11.47
C GLU A 457 -0.90 18.40 -10.25
N LEU A 458 -0.92 19.16 -9.14
CA LEU A 458 -0.26 18.84 -7.87
C LEU A 458 -1.10 17.88 -7.03
N ARG A 459 -2.41 17.80 -7.27
CA ARG A 459 -3.32 16.95 -6.49
C ARG A 459 -2.87 15.49 -6.61
N GLY A 460 -2.74 14.82 -5.46
CA GLY A 460 -2.26 13.44 -5.41
C GLY A 460 -0.74 13.29 -5.37
N PHE A 461 0.05 14.36 -5.56
CA PHE A 461 1.51 14.27 -5.40
C PHE A 461 1.88 13.91 -3.97
N PRO A 462 2.95 13.10 -3.76
CA PRO A 462 3.42 12.76 -2.43
C PRO A 462 3.99 14.03 -1.76
N ARG A 463 3.49 14.35 -0.56
CA ARG A 463 3.96 15.47 0.25
C ARG A 463 4.98 15.02 1.28
N HIS A 464 4.72 13.90 1.95
CA HIS A 464 5.64 13.29 2.90
C HIS A 464 5.19 11.86 3.25
N LEU A 465 6.15 11.01 3.62
CA LEU A 465 5.85 9.70 4.21
C LEU A 465 5.35 9.79 5.66
N SER A 466 4.41 8.93 6.02
CA SER A 466 3.96 8.74 7.39
C SER A 466 3.96 7.25 7.72
N ILE A 467 3.70 6.88 8.96
CA ILE A 467 3.62 5.47 9.34
C ILE A 467 2.21 4.97 9.00
N HIS A 468 2.10 3.82 8.34
CA HIS A 468 0.81 3.14 8.21
C HIS A 468 0.27 2.77 9.59
N SER A 469 -1.05 2.86 9.79
CA SER A 469 -1.66 2.72 11.10
C SER A 469 -1.45 1.34 11.74
N GLY A 470 -1.16 0.29 10.95
CA GLY A 470 -1.02 -1.08 11.43
C GLY A 470 0.05 -1.94 10.73
N GLY A 471 0.51 -1.55 9.55
CA GLY A 471 1.15 -2.50 8.64
C GLY A 471 2.61 -2.77 8.99
N PHE A 472 2.98 -4.04 9.05
CA PHE A 472 4.35 -4.55 9.08
C PHE A 472 4.63 -5.39 7.86
N VAL A 473 5.84 -5.30 7.34
CA VAL A 473 6.37 -6.24 6.34
C VAL A 473 7.47 -7.06 7.03
N LEU A 474 7.46 -8.37 6.82
CA LEU A 474 8.32 -9.33 7.50
C LEU A 474 8.92 -10.28 6.48
N SER A 475 10.24 -10.24 6.29
CA SER A 475 10.88 -11.15 5.33
C SER A 475 11.83 -12.13 6.00
N HIS A 476 11.99 -13.30 5.40
CA HIS A 476 13.03 -14.25 5.76
C HIS A 476 14.42 -13.74 5.37
N VAL A 477 14.53 -13.12 4.20
CA VAL A 477 15.75 -12.47 3.69
C VAL A 477 15.81 -11.02 4.17
N PRO A 478 17.00 -10.38 4.22
CA PRO A 478 17.09 -8.96 4.58
C PRO A 478 16.16 -8.10 3.73
N MET A 479 15.19 -7.47 4.40
CA MET A 479 14.23 -6.55 3.77
C MET A 479 14.93 -5.37 3.14
N THR A 480 16.06 -4.95 3.73
CA THR A 480 16.95 -3.90 3.21
C THR A 480 17.52 -4.20 1.83
N GLU A 481 17.38 -5.43 1.30
CA GLU A 481 17.74 -5.80 -0.07
C GLU A 481 16.54 -5.89 -1.02
N ILE A 482 15.32 -5.67 -0.51
CA ILE A 482 14.07 -5.60 -1.27
C ILE A 482 13.62 -4.14 -1.37
N VAL A 483 13.64 -3.42 -0.24
CA VAL A 483 13.23 -2.02 -0.14
C VAL A 483 14.04 -1.33 0.97
N PRO A 484 14.51 -0.10 0.77
CA PRO A 484 15.22 0.62 1.82
C PRO A 484 14.34 0.84 3.05
N ILE A 485 14.98 0.80 4.21
CA ILE A 485 14.36 1.08 5.51
C ILE A 485 14.82 2.44 6.00
N GLU A 486 13.89 3.27 6.45
CA GLU A 486 14.18 4.59 7.01
C GLU A 486 13.60 4.76 8.43
N PRO A 487 14.22 5.57 9.30
CA PRO A 487 13.66 5.89 10.61
C PRO A 487 12.30 6.57 10.48
N ALA A 488 11.34 6.12 11.28
CA ALA A 488 10.05 6.77 11.37
C ALA A 488 10.12 8.03 12.29
N ARG A 489 9.10 8.88 12.24
CA ARG A 489 9.00 10.04 13.15
C ARG A 489 8.90 9.62 14.62
N MET A 490 8.30 8.46 14.88
CA MET A 490 8.22 7.90 16.23
C MET A 490 9.51 7.14 16.53
N GLU A 491 10.12 7.46 17.68
CA GLU A 491 11.34 6.82 18.15
C GLU A 491 11.18 5.30 18.23
N GLY A 492 12.25 4.57 17.89
CA GLY A 492 12.27 3.10 17.94
C GLY A 492 11.53 2.41 16.80
N ARG A 493 10.92 3.14 15.85
CA ARG A 493 10.21 2.58 14.70
C ARG A 493 10.92 2.88 13.38
N THR A 494 10.84 1.94 12.45
CA THR A 494 11.34 2.07 11.08
C THR A 494 10.22 1.81 10.08
N ILE A 495 10.29 2.44 8.92
CA ILE A 495 9.35 2.23 7.81
C ILE A 495 10.08 1.82 6.53
N VAL A 496 9.44 1.02 5.70
CA VAL A 496 9.85 0.83 4.31
C VAL A 496 9.39 2.02 3.45
N GLN A 497 10.09 2.31 2.37
CA GLN A 497 9.79 3.45 1.50
C GLN A 497 8.49 3.33 0.69
N TRP A 498 7.89 2.14 0.66
CA TRP A 498 6.70 1.83 -0.14
C TRP A 498 5.41 1.84 0.69
N ASP A 499 4.31 2.28 0.08
CA ASP A 499 3.00 2.24 0.71
C ASP A 499 2.29 0.90 0.50
N LYS A 500 1.09 0.76 1.06
CA LYS A 500 0.29 -0.47 0.94
C LYS A 500 0.10 -0.91 -0.52
N ASN A 501 -0.22 0.02 -1.42
CA ASN A 501 -0.53 -0.33 -2.82
C ASN A 501 0.75 -0.72 -3.55
N ASP A 502 1.85 -0.02 -3.27
CA ASP A 502 3.17 -0.33 -3.83
C ASP A 502 3.62 -1.76 -3.45
N LEU A 503 3.38 -2.18 -2.20
CA LEU A 503 3.64 -3.55 -1.73
C LEU A 503 2.76 -4.59 -2.43
N GLU A 504 1.46 -4.30 -2.59
CA GLU A 504 0.52 -5.17 -3.31
C GLU A 504 0.94 -5.37 -4.77
N THR A 505 1.39 -4.32 -5.46
CA THR A 505 1.89 -4.39 -6.84
C THR A 505 3.06 -5.38 -7.01
N LEU A 506 3.88 -5.50 -5.97
CA LEU A 506 5.06 -6.37 -5.92
C LEU A 506 4.78 -7.73 -5.26
N GLY A 507 3.54 -8.00 -4.85
CA GLY A 507 3.18 -9.25 -4.18
C GLY A 507 3.77 -9.40 -2.77
N LEU A 508 4.17 -8.28 -2.13
CA LEU A 508 4.65 -8.27 -0.75
C LEU A 508 3.46 -8.29 0.20
N MET A 509 3.44 -9.27 1.09
CA MET A 509 2.34 -9.39 2.07
C MET A 509 2.69 -8.67 3.37
N LYS A 510 1.66 -8.14 4.04
CA LYS A 510 1.80 -7.41 5.29
C LYS A 510 1.06 -8.10 6.44
N VAL A 511 1.50 -7.77 7.65
CA VAL A 511 0.83 -8.11 8.91
C VAL A 511 0.31 -6.83 9.53
N ASP A 512 -0.99 -6.74 9.76
CA ASP A 512 -1.59 -5.55 10.38
C ASP A 512 -1.69 -5.73 11.89
N VAL A 513 -0.79 -5.06 12.61
CA VAL A 513 -0.76 -4.93 14.07
C VAL A 513 -1.52 -3.67 14.44
N LEU A 514 -2.82 -3.80 14.70
CA LEU A 514 -3.74 -2.67 14.89
C LEU A 514 -3.96 -2.40 16.37
N ALA A 515 -4.62 -1.29 16.68
CA ALA A 515 -4.96 -0.89 18.05
C ALA A 515 -6.45 -0.61 18.18
N LEU A 516 -7.06 -1.19 19.22
CA LEU A 516 -8.44 -0.92 19.58
C LEU A 516 -8.54 -0.54 21.07
N GLY A 517 -8.96 0.70 21.34
CA GLY A 517 -9.09 1.22 22.71
C GLY A 517 -10.06 0.43 23.58
N PHE A 518 -11.09 -0.17 22.97
CA PHE A 518 -12.04 -1.02 23.68
C PHE A 518 -11.42 -2.31 24.23
N LEU A 519 -10.37 -2.86 23.59
CA LEU A 519 -9.65 -4.01 24.16
C LEU A 519 -8.92 -3.63 25.45
N THR A 520 -8.32 -2.43 25.48
CA THR A 520 -7.73 -1.88 26.71
C THR A 520 -8.78 -1.73 27.81
N ALA A 521 -9.96 -1.17 27.47
CA ALA A 521 -11.04 -1.00 28.44
C ALA A 521 -11.53 -2.36 28.98
N LEU A 522 -11.73 -3.35 28.11
CA LEU A 522 -12.11 -4.70 28.48
C LEU A 522 -11.10 -5.36 29.42
N ASN A 523 -9.79 -5.24 29.12
CA ASN A 523 -8.76 -5.79 29.98
C ASN A 523 -8.74 -5.12 31.36
N LYS A 524 -8.86 -3.78 31.42
CA LYS A 524 -8.95 -3.04 32.68
C LYS A 524 -10.17 -3.45 33.51
N ILE A 525 -11.34 -3.57 32.88
CA ILE A 525 -12.57 -4.03 33.55
C ILE A 525 -12.39 -5.45 34.07
N SER A 526 -11.84 -6.35 33.25
CA SER A 526 -11.55 -7.74 33.62
C SER A 526 -10.68 -7.82 34.87
N LYS A 527 -9.63 -6.99 34.95
CA LYS A 527 -8.74 -6.90 36.11
C LYS A 527 -9.44 -6.33 37.35
N MET A 528 -10.28 -5.32 37.18
CA MET A 528 -11.03 -4.71 38.28
C MET A 528 -12.09 -5.65 38.87
N THR A 529 -12.75 -6.45 38.03
CA THR A 529 -13.82 -7.36 38.44
C THR A 529 -13.32 -8.75 38.78
N ASN A 530 -12.07 -9.08 38.42
CA ASN A 530 -11.53 -10.44 38.43
C ASN A 530 -12.37 -11.43 37.62
N LEU A 531 -13.05 -10.94 36.58
CA LEU A 531 -13.83 -11.76 35.65
C LEU A 531 -13.13 -11.78 34.30
N SER A 532 -12.92 -12.97 33.76
CA SER A 532 -12.45 -13.15 32.39
C SER A 532 -13.58 -12.85 31.42
N TRP A 533 -13.34 -11.90 30.51
CA TRP A 533 -14.31 -11.53 29.47
C TRP A 533 -14.59 -12.67 28.47
N ARG A 534 -13.70 -13.68 28.40
CA ARG A 534 -13.87 -14.88 27.56
C ARG A 534 -14.92 -15.85 28.09
N ASP A 535 -15.24 -15.75 29.39
CA ASP A 535 -16.18 -16.64 30.06
C ASP A 535 -17.60 -16.03 30.16
N ILE A 536 -17.81 -14.84 29.58
CA ILE A 536 -19.11 -14.19 29.56
C ILE A 536 -20.05 -14.95 28.61
N PRO A 537 -21.24 -15.38 29.07
CA PRO A 537 -22.20 -16.08 28.22
C PRO A 537 -22.75 -15.14 27.13
N MET A 538 -22.88 -15.66 25.89
CA MET A 538 -23.35 -14.87 24.75
C MET A 538 -24.78 -14.35 24.93
N GLU A 539 -25.67 -15.15 25.52
CA GLU A 539 -27.12 -14.88 25.56
C GLU A 539 -27.60 -14.43 26.96
N ASP A 540 -26.92 -13.44 27.55
CA ASP A 540 -27.29 -12.87 28.84
C ASP A 540 -28.50 -11.93 28.75
N LYS A 541 -29.62 -12.33 29.36
CA LYS A 541 -30.89 -11.60 29.30
C LYS A 541 -30.82 -10.19 29.88
N ALA A 542 -30.00 -9.94 30.90
CA ALA A 542 -29.88 -8.62 31.51
C ALA A 542 -29.20 -7.63 30.54
N THR A 543 -28.14 -8.09 29.87
CA THR A 543 -27.42 -7.34 28.84
C THR A 543 -28.35 -6.96 27.68
N TYR A 544 -29.13 -7.90 27.14
CA TYR A 544 -30.08 -7.56 26.07
C TYR A 544 -31.17 -6.60 26.51
N LYS A 545 -31.69 -6.71 27.75
CA LYS A 545 -32.67 -5.75 28.27
C LYS A 545 -32.12 -4.33 28.36
N MET A 546 -30.86 -4.17 28.78
CA MET A 546 -30.16 -2.88 28.79
C MET A 546 -30.04 -2.33 27.36
N ILE A 547 -29.60 -3.15 26.41
CA ILE A 547 -29.47 -2.77 25.00
C ILE A 547 -30.83 -2.38 24.40
N GLN A 548 -31.90 -3.11 24.69
CA GLN A 548 -33.27 -2.84 24.22
C GLN A 548 -33.82 -1.50 24.73
N ARG A 549 -33.34 -1.03 25.89
CA ARG A 549 -33.65 0.30 26.43
C ARG A 549 -32.77 1.41 25.85
N ALA A 550 -31.85 1.06 24.95
CA ALA A 550 -30.84 1.95 24.37
C ALA A 550 -29.88 2.58 25.41
N GLU A 551 -29.70 1.92 26.56
CA GLU A 551 -28.71 2.26 27.60
C GLU A 551 -27.32 1.77 27.17
N THR A 552 -26.82 2.31 26.05
CA THR A 552 -25.59 1.84 25.36
C THR A 552 -24.45 2.86 25.36
N GLU A 553 -24.47 3.83 26.26
CA GLU A 553 -23.33 4.70 26.53
C GLU A 553 -22.07 3.87 26.87
N GLY A 554 -20.99 4.04 26.10
CA GLY A 554 -19.74 3.31 26.32
C GLY A 554 -19.76 1.84 25.89
N THR A 555 -20.74 1.41 25.08
CA THR A 555 -20.72 0.07 24.46
C THR A 555 -20.31 0.14 22.98
N PHE A 556 -19.34 -0.69 22.62
CA PHE A 556 -18.70 -0.66 21.31
C PHE A 556 -19.70 -0.86 20.17
N GLN A 557 -19.59 -0.05 19.12
CA GLN A 557 -20.40 -0.05 17.88
C GLN A 557 -21.89 0.32 18.00
N ILE A 558 -22.51 0.27 19.19
CA ILE A 558 -23.96 0.52 19.36
C ILE A 558 -24.27 1.75 20.23
N GLU A 559 -23.29 2.62 20.47
CA GLU A 559 -23.45 3.85 21.26
C GLU A 559 -24.04 5.05 20.50
N SER A 560 -23.94 5.05 19.16
CA SER A 560 -24.28 6.23 18.35
C SER A 560 -25.78 6.53 18.37
N ARG A 561 -26.17 7.80 18.15
CA ARG A 561 -27.59 8.21 18.11
C ARG A 561 -28.42 7.37 17.13
N ALA A 562 -27.88 7.11 15.94
CA ALA A 562 -28.53 6.30 14.92
C ALA A 562 -28.70 4.84 15.37
N GLN A 563 -27.67 4.27 16.01
CA GLN A 563 -27.73 2.92 16.56
C GLN A 563 -28.79 2.83 17.67
N LYS A 564 -28.74 3.73 18.65
CA LYS A 564 -29.70 3.81 19.76
C LYS A 564 -31.15 3.91 19.29
N ALA A 565 -31.44 4.80 18.34
CA ALA A 565 -32.77 4.94 17.76
C ALA A 565 -33.26 3.63 17.10
N MET A 566 -32.33 2.87 16.51
CA MET A 566 -32.66 1.61 15.87
C MET A 566 -32.82 0.45 16.87
N LEU A 567 -32.06 0.42 17.96
CA LEU A 567 -32.16 -0.62 19.01
C LEU A 567 -33.57 -0.71 19.62
N VAL A 568 -34.22 0.43 19.83
CA VAL A 568 -35.61 0.51 20.33
C VAL A 568 -36.62 -0.04 19.31
N ARG A 569 -36.26 -0.12 18.03
CA ARG A 569 -37.12 -0.66 16.97
C ARG A 569 -36.86 -2.12 16.71
N THR A 570 -35.60 -2.55 16.70
CA THR A 570 -35.22 -3.94 16.43
C THR A 570 -35.46 -4.82 17.65
N HIS A 571 -35.28 -4.29 18.87
CA HIS A 571 -35.34 -5.03 20.12
C HIS A 571 -34.55 -6.34 20.01
N PRO A 572 -33.20 -6.26 19.98
CA PRO A 572 -32.34 -7.43 19.83
C PRO A 572 -32.47 -8.35 21.05
N GLU A 573 -32.56 -9.65 20.80
CA GLU A 573 -32.66 -10.69 21.84
C GLU A 573 -31.55 -11.75 21.73
N THR A 574 -30.78 -11.70 20.63
CA THR A 574 -29.69 -12.65 20.35
C THR A 574 -28.43 -11.94 19.86
N PHE A 575 -27.27 -12.60 19.92
CA PHE A 575 -26.04 -12.02 19.35
C PHE A 575 -26.18 -11.72 17.86
N TYR A 576 -26.87 -12.59 17.12
CA TYR A 576 -27.08 -12.40 15.70
C TYR A 576 -27.91 -11.16 15.38
N ASP A 577 -28.85 -10.77 16.25
CA ASP A 577 -29.58 -9.51 16.07
C ASP A 577 -28.65 -8.29 16.10
N LEU A 578 -27.61 -8.32 16.93
CA LEU A 578 -26.61 -7.26 16.99
C LEU A 578 -25.73 -7.24 15.73
N VAL A 579 -25.40 -8.42 15.20
CA VAL A 579 -24.69 -8.53 13.91
C VAL A 579 -25.51 -7.86 12.79
N VAL A 580 -26.83 -8.12 12.74
CA VAL A 580 -27.71 -7.49 11.77
C VAL A 580 -27.84 -5.98 12.02
N GLN A 581 -28.05 -5.57 13.28
CA GLN A 581 -28.14 -4.17 13.71
C GLN A 581 -26.96 -3.33 13.21
N VAL A 582 -25.72 -3.81 13.43
CA VAL A 582 -24.51 -3.11 12.99
C VAL A 582 -24.37 -3.09 11.47
N ALA A 583 -24.91 -4.10 10.77
CA ALA A 583 -24.90 -4.16 9.31
C ALA A 583 -25.88 -3.18 8.67
N ILE A 584 -27.12 -3.07 9.19
CA ILE A 584 -28.19 -2.26 8.59
C ILE A 584 -28.06 -0.76 8.85
N VAL A 585 -27.47 -0.36 9.99
CA VAL A 585 -27.27 1.06 10.33
C VAL A 585 -25.99 1.58 9.65
N ARG A 586 -26.01 1.61 8.32
CA ARG A 586 -24.92 2.09 7.45
C ARG A 586 -25.51 2.86 6.25
N PRO A 587 -24.74 3.74 5.59
CA PRO A 587 -25.22 4.51 4.44
C PRO A 587 -25.75 3.63 3.29
N GLY A 588 -25.08 2.51 2.97
CA GLY A 588 -25.46 1.62 1.86
C GLY A 588 -26.87 1.01 2.01
N PRO A 589 -27.17 0.27 3.10
CA PRO A 589 -28.51 -0.29 3.33
C PRO A 589 -29.63 0.75 3.43
N ASN A 590 -29.31 2.00 3.80
CA ASN A 590 -30.27 3.10 3.78
C ASN A 590 -30.62 3.51 2.33
N VAL A 591 -29.62 3.55 1.45
CA VAL A 591 -29.81 3.81 0.01
C VAL A 591 -30.52 2.65 -0.68
N GLY A 592 -30.23 1.40 -0.30
CA GLY A 592 -30.89 0.21 -0.84
C GLY A 592 -32.26 -0.12 -0.22
N GLU A 593 -32.84 0.80 0.57
CA GLU A 593 -34.15 0.67 1.23
C GLU A 593 -34.35 -0.62 2.07
N MET A 594 -33.28 -1.29 2.47
CA MET A 594 -33.33 -2.63 3.11
C MET A 594 -33.85 -2.60 4.55
N ILE A 595 -33.76 -1.44 5.22
CA ILE A 595 -34.08 -1.27 6.63
C ILE A 595 -35.58 -1.50 6.90
N HIS A 596 -36.44 -0.90 6.07
CA HIS A 596 -37.89 -0.97 6.26
C HIS A 596 -38.45 -2.39 6.07
N PRO A 597 -38.13 -3.12 4.98
CA PRO A 597 -38.54 -4.51 4.79
C PRO A 597 -38.09 -5.42 5.93
N TYR A 598 -36.85 -5.27 6.40
CA TYR A 598 -36.34 -6.09 7.51
C TYR A 598 -37.14 -5.89 8.79
N ILE A 599 -37.39 -4.64 9.19
CA ILE A 599 -38.15 -4.33 10.41
C ILE A 599 -39.59 -4.83 10.29
N GLN A 600 -40.26 -4.60 9.16
CA GLN A 600 -41.63 -5.05 8.94
C GLN A 600 -41.76 -6.58 9.04
N ARG A 601 -40.86 -7.33 8.39
CA ARG A 601 -40.89 -8.79 8.40
C ARG A 601 -40.54 -9.36 9.78
N ARG A 602 -39.58 -8.73 10.49
CA ARG A 602 -39.24 -9.09 11.88
C ARG A 602 -40.42 -8.85 12.84
N GLU A 603 -41.08 -7.70 12.75
CA GLU A 603 -42.26 -7.38 13.56
C GLU A 603 -43.44 -8.33 13.24
N ALA A 604 -43.66 -8.64 11.96
CA ALA A 604 -44.66 -9.62 11.55
C ALA A 604 -44.37 -11.00 12.14
N ALA A 605 -43.11 -11.45 12.08
CA ALA A 605 -42.67 -12.71 12.67
C ALA A 605 -42.87 -12.73 14.20
N LYS A 606 -42.55 -11.64 14.91
CA LYS A 606 -42.82 -11.49 16.35
C LYS A 606 -44.30 -11.59 16.71
N ARG A 607 -45.19 -11.12 15.82
CA ARG A 607 -46.65 -11.21 15.99
C ARG A 607 -47.23 -12.56 15.58
N GLY A 608 -46.40 -13.54 15.24
CA GLY A 608 -46.83 -14.86 14.79
C GLY A 608 -47.40 -14.90 13.37
N ILE A 609 -47.20 -13.84 12.58
CA ILE A 609 -47.58 -13.83 11.17
C ILE A 609 -46.52 -14.65 10.40
N PRO A 610 -46.90 -15.74 9.72
CA PRO A 610 -45.92 -16.60 9.05
C PRO A 610 -45.25 -15.85 7.89
N TYR A 611 -43.96 -15.60 8.05
CA TYR A 611 -43.09 -15.19 6.97
C TYR A 611 -42.56 -16.44 6.26
N LYS A 612 -42.95 -16.65 5.00
CA LYS A 612 -42.59 -17.87 4.24
C LYS A 612 -41.72 -17.52 3.04
N ILE A 613 -40.45 -17.93 3.10
CA ILE A 613 -39.61 -18.06 1.91
C ILE A 613 -39.92 -19.45 1.35
N GLU A 614 -40.56 -19.53 0.19
CA GLU A 614 -41.00 -20.82 -0.38
C GLU A 614 -39.84 -21.65 -0.89
N ASP A 615 -38.87 -20.99 -1.54
CA ASP A 615 -37.65 -21.62 -2.05
C ASP A 615 -36.75 -22.12 -0.88
N PRO A 616 -36.45 -23.43 -0.80
CA PRO A 616 -35.59 -24.00 0.24
C PRO A 616 -34.17 -23.42 0.28
N VAL A 617 -33.59 -23.10 -0.87
CA VAL A 617 -32.23 -22.54 -1.01
C VAL A 617 -32.20 -21.13 -0.45
N MET A 618 -33.21 -20.32 -0.78
CA MET A 618 -33.35 -18.96 -0.28
C MET A 618 -33.68 -18.93 1.20
N ARG A 619 -34.44 -19.91 1.70
CA ARG A 619 -34.70 -20.07 3.13
C ARG A 619 -33.40 -20.35 3.90
N GLU A 620 -32.52 -21.18 3.33
CA GLU A 620 -31.22 -21.48 3.92
C GLU A 620 -30.28 -20.26 3.91
N ALA A 621 -30.30 -19.44 2.86
CA ALA A 621 -29.43 -18.26 2.73
C ALA A 621 -29.94 -17.04 3.51
N LEU A 622 -31.25 -16.75 3.44
CA LEU A 622 -31.85 -15.51 3.92
C LEU A 622 -32.82 -15.68 5.10
N GLY A 623 -33.09 -16.91 5.54
CA GLY A 623 -34.07 -17.15 6.61
C GLY A 623 -33.75 -16.40 7.90
N ARG A 624 -32.46 -16.29 8.25
CA ARG A 624 -31.99 -15.57 9.44
C ARG A 624 -32.17 -14.05 9.34
N THR A 625 -32.31 -13.50 8.13
CA THR A 625 -32.53 -12.08 7.87
C THR A 625 -33.93 -11.79 7.34
N TYR A 626 -34.88 -12.72 7.59
CA TYR A 626 -36.27 -12.61 7.13
C TYR A 626 -36.37 -12.32 5.62
N GLY A 627 -35.52 -12.98 4.83
CA GLY A 627 -35.49 -12.87 3.37
C GLY A 627 -34.99 -11.54 2.82
N VAL A 628 -34.29 -10.75 3.64
CA VAL A 628 -33.63 -9.52 3.19
C VAL A 628 -32.13 -9.80 3.04
N PRO A 629 -31.52 -9.59 1.86
CA PRO A 629 -30.09 -9.82 1.65
C PRO A 629 -29.28 -8.67 2.28
N ILE A 630 -28.88 -8.85 3.54
CA ILE A 630 -28.16 -7.83 4.32
C ILE A 630 -26.65 -8.02 4.19
N PHE A 631 -26.19 -9.27 4.06
CA PHE A 631 -24.77 -9.61 4.00
C PHE A 631 -24.34 -10.01 2.59
N GLN A 632 -23.11 -9.67 2.24
CA GLN A 632 -22.51 -10.04 0.95
C GLN A 632 -22.46 -11.57 0.77
N GLU A 633 -22.19 -12.32 1.83
CA GLU A 633 -22.15 -13.78 1.81
C GLU A 633 -23.49 -14.40 1.47
N GLN A 634 -24.60 -13.74 1.81
CA GLN A 634 -25.92 -14.22 1.43
C GLN A 634 -26.10 -14.14 -0.08
N ILE A 635 -25.71 -13.02 -0.69
CA ILE A 635 -25.75 -12.81 -2.14
C ILE A 635 -24.85 -13.84 -2.85
N MET A 636 -23.62 -14.03 -2.36
CA MET A 636 -22.71 -15.04 -2.88
C MET A 636 -23.28 -16.45 -2.78
N LYS A 637 -23.87 -16.81 -1.63
CA LYS A 637 -24.49 -18.12 -1.43
C LYS A 637 -25.62 -18.35 -2.43
N ILE A 638 -26.45 -17.33 -2.68
CA ILE A 638 -27.52 -17.40 -3.68
C ILE A 638 -26.95 -17.56 -5.09
N ALA A 639 -25.94 -16.77 -5.45
CA ALA A 639 -25.30 -16.86 -6.75
C ALA A 639 -24.70 -18.26 -7.02
N ILE A 640 -24.02 -18.84 -6.02
CA ILE A 640 -23.42 -20.18 -6.16
C ILE A 640 -24.51 -21.26 -6.26
N THR A 641 -25.48 -21.25 -5.34
CA THR A 641 -26.44 -22.34 -5.21
C THR A 641 -27.59 -22.28 -6.21
N LYS A 642 -27.94 -21.09 -6.70
CA LYS A 642 -29.09 -20.87 -7.59
C LYS A 642 -28.70 -20.45 -9.00
N ALA A 643 -27.69 -19.61 -9.14
CA ALA A 643 -27.19 -19.15 -10.44
C ALA A 643 -26.00 -19.99 -10.95
N GLY A 644 -25.55 -21.00 -10.18
CA GLY A 644 -24.47 -21.89 -10.57
C GLY A 644 -23.11 -21.18 -10.71
N PHE A 645 -22.93 -20.02 -10.07
CA PHE A 645 -21.65 -19.32 -10.08
C PHE A 645 -20.60 -20.21 -9.41
N ASN A 646 -19.40 -20.26 -9.99
CA ASN A 646 -18.26 -20.76 -9.24
C ASN A 646 -17.85 -19.76 -8.13
N PRO A 647 -17.03 -20.18 -7.15
CA PRO A 647 -16.64 -19.31 -6.05
C PRO A 647 -16.00 -17.97 -6.47
N GLY A 648 -15.24 -17.93 -7.56
CA GLY A 648 -14.61 -16.71 -8.08
C GLY A 648 -15.57 -15.78 -8.79
N GLU A 649 -16.53 -16.28 -9.56
CA GLU A 649 -17.63 -15.48 -10.14
C GLU A 649 -18.46 -14.82 -9.04
N ALA A 650 -18.71 -15.54 -7.94
CA ALA A 650 -19.43 -15.00 -6.78
C ALA A 650 -18.62 -13.89 -6.06
N ASP A 651 -17.28 -13.99 -6.00
CA ASP A 651 -16.45 -12.90 -5.48
C ASP A 651 -16.38 -11.71 -6.44
N GLN A 652 -16.35 -11.93 -7.76
CA GLN A 652 -16.43 -10.84 -8.75
C GLN A 652 -17.72 -10.03 -8.59
N LEU A 653 -18.85 -10.70 -8.43
CA LEU A 653 -20.14 -10.07 -8.11
C LEU A 653 -20.03 -9.21 -6.84
N ARG A 654 -19.42 -9.75 -5.78
CA ARG A 654 -19.21 -9.02 -4.52
C ARG A 654 -18.36 -7.76 -4.72
N ARG A 655 -17.27 -7.83 -5.50
CA ARG A 655 -16.39 -6.68 -5.76
C ARG A 655 -17.10 -5.59 -6.53
N ALA A 656 -17.89 -5.96 -7.53
CA ALA A 656 -18.72 -5.01 -8.27
C ALA A 656 -19.66 -4.28 -7.30
N LEU A 657 -20.34 -5.01 -6.42
CA LEU A 657 -21.23 -4.43 -5.39
C LEU A 657 -20.50 -3.53 -4.37
N ALA A 658 -19.27 -3.88 -4.00
CA ALA A 658 -18.44 -3.05 -3.10
C ALA A 658 -17.87 -1.80 -3.79
N GLY A 659 -17.61 -1.89 -5.09
CA GLY A 659 -17.05 -0.84 -5.96
C GLY A 659 -18.11 0.00 -6.66
N TRP A 660 -19.26 0.24 -6.02
CA TRP A 660 -20.48 0.92 -6.54
C TRP A 660 -20.30 2.22 -7.34
N ARG A 661 -19.09 2.77 -7.43
CA ARG A 661 -18.72 3.89 -8.30
C ARG A 661 -18.47 3.48 -9.76
N ASP A 662 -18.26 2.19 -10.03
CA ASP A 662 -18.02 1.65 -11.37
C ASP A 662 -19.30 0.98 -11.90
N ALA A 663 -20.26 1.81 -12.33
CA ALA A 663 -21.60 1.37 -12.73
C ALA A 663 -21.57 0.27 -13.80
N ALA A 664 -20.61 0.35 -14.74
CA ALA A 664 -20.47 -0.62 -15.81
C ALA A 664 -20.20 -2.06 -15.32
N LYS A 665 -19.37 -2.23 -14.27
CA LYS A 665 -19.10 -3.55 -13.69
C LYS A 665 -20.28 -4.10 -12.91
N VAL A 666 -21.05 -3.23 -12.26
CA VAL A 666 -22.27 -3.64 -11.53
C VAL A 666 -23.32 -4.12 -12.51
N ASP A 667 -23.52 -3.40 -13.61
CA ASP A 667 -24.49 -3.76 -14.64
C ASP A 667 -24.15 -5.10 -15.32
N ASP A 668 -22.88 -5.30 -15.71
CA ASP A 668 -22.40 -6.56 -16.31
C ASP A 668 -22.65 -7.77 -15.40
N MET A 669 -22.25 -7.66 -14.13
CA MET A 669 -22.43 -8.75 -13.17
C MET A 669 -23.90 -8.99 -12.81
N SER A 670 -24.72 -7.94 -12.77
CA SER A 670 -26.15 -8.05 -12.50
C SER A 670 -26.87 -8.76 -13.66
N GLN A 671 -26.52 -8.42 -14.90
CA GLN A 671 -27.06 -9.09 -16.08
C GLN A 671 -26.66 -10.57 -16.11
N ARG A 672 -25.39 -10.87 -15.83
CA ARG A 672 -24.90 -12.25 -15.78
C ARG A 672 -25.59 -13.07 -14.69
N LEU A 673 -25.85 -12.47 -13.52
CA LEU A 673 -26.62 -13.13 -12.45
C LEU A 673 -28.06 -13.40 -12.91
N TYR A 674 -28.72 -12.42 -13.53
CA TYR A 674 -30.08 -12.56 -14.06
C TYR A 674 -30.16 -13.70 -15.08
N ASP A 675 -29.30 -13.68 -16.10
CA ASP A 675 -29.31 -14.68 -17.18
C ASP A 675 -29.13 -16.10 -16.63
N ARG A 676 -28.21 -16.27 -15.67
CA ARG A 676 -27.97 -17.54 -14.99
C ARG A 676 -29.13 -18.01 -14.12
N LEU A 677 -29.84 -17.09 -13.45
CA LEU A 677 -31.05 -17.43 -12.70
C LEU A 677 -32.15 -17.92 -13.65
N ILE A 678 -32.32 -17.28 -14.81
CA ILE A 678 -33.25 -17.72 -15.85
C ILE A 678 -32.87 -19.09 -16.40
N GLU A 679 -31.59 -19.31 -16.72
CA GLU A 679 -31.05 -20.64 -17.12
C GLU A 679 -31.31 -21.71 -16.03
N GLY A 680 -31.30 -21.31 -14.76
CA GLY A 680 -31.61 -22.13 -13.59
C GLY A 680 -33.10 -22.40 -13.34
N ASN A 681 -33.99 -22.07 -14.29
CA ASN A 681 -35.46 -22.20 -14.20
C ASN A 681 -36.11 -21.36 -13.08
N VAL A 682 -35.54 -20.19 -12.78
CA VAL A 682 -36.18 -19.19 -11.92
C VAL A 682 -37.14 -18.34 -12.76
N THR A 683 -38.28 -17.91 -12.19
CA THR A 683 -39.25 -17.09 -12.94
C THR A 683 -38.69 -15.70 -13.23
N GLU A 684 -39.03 -15.10 -14.38
CA GLU A 684 -38.54 -13.75 -14.75
C GLU A 684 -38.84 -12.69 -13.70
N GLN A 685 -40.04 -12.76 -13.10
CA GLN A 685 -40.41 -11.85 -12.02
C GLN A 685 -39.48 -11.99 -10.83
N TYR A 686 -39.12 -13.22 -10.48
CA TYR A 686 -38.25 -13.50 -9.34
C TYR A 686 -36.77 -13.21 -9.61
N ALA A 687 -36.32 -13.35 -10.86
CA ALA A 687 -34.96 -12.97 -11.23
C ALA A 687 -34.75 -11.44 -11.25
N LYS A 688 -35.84 -10.67 -11.46
CA LYS A 688 -35.84 -9.19 -11.40
C LYS A 688 -35.93 -8.64 -9.97
N GLU A 689 -36.61 -9.36 -9.07
CA GLU A 689 -36.73 -9.04 -7.64
C GLU A 689 -35.45 -9.39 -6.86
#